data_AF-A0A350CH90-F1
#
_entry.id   AF-A0A350CH90-F1
#
_cell.length_a   1.000
_cell.length_b   1.000
_cell.length_c   1.000
_cell.angle_alpha   90.00
_cell.angle_beta   90.00
_cell.angle_gamma   90.00
#
_symmetry.space_group_name_H-M   'P 1'
#
loop_
_entity.id
_entity.type
_entity.pdbx_description
1 polymer ?
#
loop_
_entity_poly.entity_id
_entity_poly.type
_entity_poly.pdbx_seq_one_letter_code
_entity_poly.pdbx_strand_id
1 'polypeptide(L)'
;MAAPRLLSASFAGYLLMTFLTAVNDSMFRWLVVPVGREEFQRLYGWTAKDSEAFVLSLGLGVFMLPFVVFAPWAGWMADRFSKRSSILWLKAAEVLLVALGAWSIQAASVPMMFLILFLIGTQAAFIGTAKLGIIPEIVRRWDISAANGWSGLATLAGVILGTVAGYGLAERILADRTMGLWAAAAALVGTALAGLLGAILTGRVAAAAPGVKFQWNLVSDSWRDIRLILQDRAMLRVTLGIVFFWCLAAMAQMSIDVFVRMELADNLLKANPSTFNAALVLGVGAGSLLAGWWSSGRVELGMVPFGTLLMGVACTLLYFTSDAPWMARWLLMVIGLGGGLFNVPLQAWLQERSPHDKLGAILAACQQLTAIGMLFVSGLFWLLRGPLELSASQIFLVSGLSIIPIVVYVVWVLPQATIRFFVWLLSRFVYRVRTYGIENIPEQGPALLVANHVTWIDGILILLASSRPIRMVAYADYVQGRVLSRLGRLFGIIPIRSGDGPRALIASLNTASEALLRGELVCIFAEGAITRTGQLMKFERGLLRILKGTNAPVVPVCLDELWGSIFSYDQGKFLWKRPRHWPYPVSILFGRAIAEVDDTEVVRSAVLELNAQSMLLRKERSMIPALRFIRQCRLSWGRMKVGDSGGTVLTGGRLLMGALAFRRLLTDRVLAADGHYVGVLLPPSVGGVLANTALALSGKVSVNLNYTLSDDLMNYCIREAGIRQVLTSRAFIEKKPVKLDAELIFLEDLKTQITTFDRVTAAIQGKLVPLRMLSRLLGLNRLRSDDPLTVIFTSGSTGEPKGVMLSQNNIGSNLDAVNQLLRLHSGDVLLGVLPFFHSFGYTVTMWLP
;
A
#
# COMPACT_ATOMS: atom_id res chain seq x y z
N MET A 1 -17.24 8.28 -0.90
CA MET A 1 -15.78 8.17 -1.11
C MET A 1 -15.19 9.56 -1.27
N ALA A 2 -14.54 10.13 -0.24
CA ALA A 2 -13.79 11.38 -0.35
C ALA A 2 -12.29 11.05 -0.46
N ALA A 3 -11.66 11.45 -1.57
CA ALA A 3 -10.24 11.26 -1.88
C ALA A 3 -9.30 11.81 -0.77
N PRO A 4 -8.06 11.29 -0.64
CA PRO A 4 -7.16 11.57 0.50
C PRO A 4 -6.62 13.02 0.49
N ARG A 5 -6.42 13.62 1.69
CA ARG A 5 -6.05 15.03 1.90
C ARG A 5 -4.64 15.42 1.43
N LEU A 6 -3.82 14.46 1.01
CA LEU A 6 -2.48 14.71 0.43
C LEU A 6 -2.53 15.48 -0.90
N LEU A 7 -3.66 15.47 -1.61
CA LEU A 7 -3.84 16.26 -2.84
C LEU A 7 -4.42 17.66 -2.57
N SER A 8 -4.54 18.07 -1.30
CA SER A 8 -5.07 19.39 -0.96
C SER A 8 -4.07 20.51 -1.31
N ALA A 9 -4.60 21.67 -1.71
CA ALA A 9 -3.78 22.87 -1.94
C ALA A 9 -2.96 23.27 -0.71
N SER A 10 -3.49 23.03 0.49
CA SER A 10 -2.78 23.27 1.76
C SER A 10 -1.52 22.42 1.88
N PHE A 11 -1.61 21.11 1.59
CA PHE A 11 -0.46 20.22 1.67
C PHE A 11 0.55 20.48 0.54
N ALA A 12 0.07 20.80 -0.67
CA ALA A 12 0.92 21.21 -1.78
C ALA A 12 1.71 22.50 -1.45
N GLY A 13 1.06 23.50 -0.86
CA GLY A 13 1.70 24.73 -0.39
C GLY A 13 2.77 24.46 0.67
N TYR A 14 2.45 23.60 1.65
CA TYR A 14 3.39 23.13 2.66
C TYR A 14 4.62 22.43 2.05
N LEU A 15 4.43 21.54 1.08
CA LEU A 15 5.53 20.83 0.42
C LEU A 15 6.41 21.79 -0.39
N LEU A 16 5.80 22.72 -1.13
CA LEU A 16 6.52 23.74 -1.89
C LEU A 16 7.38 24.62 -0.97
N MET A 17 6.80 25.08 0.14
CA MET A 17 7.52 25.84 1.17
C MET A 17 8.69 25.03 1.74
N THR A 18 8.43 23.77 2.11
CA THR A 18 9.45 22.86 2.66
C THR A 18 10.61 22.64 1.70
N PHE A 19 10.31 22.38 0.43
CA PHE A 19 11.31 22.18 -0.62
C PHE A 19 12.15 23.45 -0.83
N LEU A 20 11.50 24.60 -1.03
CA LEU A 20 12.20 25.85 -1.35
C LEU A 20 13.01 26.41 -0.19
N THR A 21 12.55 26.26 1.06
CA THR A 21 13.39 26.58 2.23
C THR A 21 14.65 25.73 2.25
N ALA A 22 14.53 24.41 2.04
CA ALA A 22 15.70 23.53 2.01
C ALA A 22 16.68 23.84 0.86
N VAL A 23 16.16 24.23 -0.32
CA VAL A 23 16.97 24.75 -1.44
C VAL A 23 17.72 25.99 -1.00
N ASN A 24 17.02 26.97 -0.43
CA ASN A 24 17.58 28.28 -0.14
C ASN A 24 18.66 28.22 0.96
N ASP A 25 18.37 27.51 2.06
CA ASP A 25 19.32 27.34 3.18
C ASP A 25 20.62 26.68 2.70
N SER A 26 20.50 25.62 1.89
CA SER A 26 21.66 24.89 1.37
C SER A 26 22.40 25.71 0.30
N MET A 27 21.67 26.41 -0.56
CA MET A 27 22.23 27.27 -1.60
C MET A 27 23.04 28.41 -1.01
N PHE A 28 22.51 29.12 -0.01
CA PHE A 28 23.24 30.21 0.64
C PHE A 28 24.48 29.69 1.36
N ARG A 29 24.36 28.59 2.11
CA ARG A 29 25.49 28.00 2.83
C ARG A 29 26.63 27.59 1.90
N TRP A 30 26.32 26.88 0.80
CA TRP A 30 27.32 26.42 -0.16
C TRP A 30 27.76 27.50 -1.16
N LEU A 31 27.12 28.66 -1.16
CA LEU A 31 27.58 29.87 -1.83
C LEU A 31 28.61 30.64 -0.98
N VAL A 32 28.30 30.84 0.31
CA VAL A 32 29.15 31.61 1.24
C VAL A 32 30.47 30.91 1.54
N VAL A 33 30.48 29.57 1.63
CA VAL A 33 31.69 28.82 1.99
C VAL A 33 32.83 29.00 0.96
N PRO A 34 32.63 28.78 -0.36
CA PRO A 34 33.69 29.02 -1.35
C PRO A 34 34.08 30.49 -1.48
N VAL A 35 33.11 31.42 -1.49
CA VAL A 35 33.40 32.85 -1.61
C VAL A 35 34.14 33.38 -0.38
N GLY A 36 33.73 32.95 0.80
CA GLY A 36 34.40 33.29 2.07
C GLY A 36 35.83 32.75 2.13
N ARG A 37 36.09 31.55 1.57
CA ARG A 37 37.46 31.00 1.46
C ARG A 37 38.38 31.93 0.66
N GLU A 38 37.92 32.39 -0.51
CA GLU A 38 38.73 33.25 -1.37
C GLU A 38 38.95 34.64 -0.74
N GLU A 39 37.91 35.21 -0.12
CA GLU A 39 38.04 36.48 0.60
C GLU A 39 38.95 36.35 1.84
N PHE A 40 38.98 35.20 2.52
CA PHE A 40 39.94 34.93 3.60
C PHE A 40 41.38 34.91 3.11
N GLN A 41 41.64 34.27 1.97
CA GLN A 41 42.97 34.26 1.36
C GLN A 41 43.39 35.67 0.94
N ARG A 42 42.45 36.44 0.36
CA ARG A 42 42.70 37.80 -0.12
C ARG A 42 42.95 38.80 1.02
N LEU A 43 42.16 38.74 2.09
CA LEU A 43 42.18 39.74 3.17
C LEU A 43 43.18 39.41 4.29
N TYR A 44 43.40 38.12 4.58
CA TYR A 44 44.22 37.67 5.72
C TYR A 44 45.49 36.93 5.29
N GLY A 45 45.73 36.72 3.99
CA GLY A 45 46.94 36.08 3.47
C GLY A 45 47.10 34.60 3.84
N TRP A 46 46.00 33.93 4.22
CA TRP A 46 46.04 32.51 4.61
C TRP A 46 46.31 31.60 3.42
N THR A 47 46.95 30.46 3.67
CA THR A 47 47.16 29.45 2.63
C THR A 47 45.83 28.85 2.17
N ALA A 48 45.81 28.29 0.95
CA ALA A 48 44.61 27.67 0.39
C ALA A 48 44.08 26.50 1.23
N LYS A 49 44.97 25.83 1.98
CA LYS A 49 44.65 24.67 2.81
C LYS A 49 44.10 25.08 4.18
N ASP A 50 44.70 26.10 4.80
CA ASP A 50 44.28 26.60 6.12
C ASP A 50 42.91 27.30 6.05
N SER A 51 42.70 28.09 4.99
CA SER A 51 41.41 28.74 4.72
C SER A 51 40.27 27.74 4.44
N GLU A 52 40.54 26.63 3.75
CA GLU A 52 39.52 25.65 3.38
C GLU A 52 38.97 24.89 4.60
N ALA A 53 39.84 24.31 5.42
CA ALA A 53 39.42 23.54 6.59
C ALA A 53 38.71 24.42 7.64
N PHE A 54 39.20 25.64 7.85
CA PHE A 54 38.61 26.58 8.80
C PHE A 54 37.23 27.07 8.35
N VAL A 55 37.08 27.51 7.10
CA VAL A 55 35.82 28.06 6.57
C VAL A 55 34.73 26.99 6.48
N LEU A 56 35.07 25.75 6.10
CA LEU A 56 34.13 24.63 6.08
C LEU A 56 33.60 24.29 7.48
N SER A 57 34.50 24.21 8.47
CA SER A 57 34.17 23.91 9.86
C SER A 57 33.35 25.05 10.49
N LEU A 58 33.75 26.30 10.24
CA LEU A 58 33.05 27.49 10.69
C LEU A 58 31.64 27.57 10.08
N GLY A 59 31.50 27.30 8.77
CA GLY A 59 30.21 27.31 8.09
C GLY A 59 29.23 26.26 8.62
N LEU A 60 29.70 25.06 8.97
CA LEU A 60 28.87 24.04 9.63
C LEU A 60 28.50 24.45 11.06
N GLY A 61 29.49 24.86 11.86
CA GLY A 61 29.29 25.21 13.27
C GLY A 61 28.35 26.41 13.44
N VAL A 62 28.58 27.48 12.68
CA VAL A 62 27.78 28.72 12.74
C VAL A 62 26.32 28.47 12.31
N PHE A 63 26.09 27.63 11.30
CA PHE A 63 24.73 27.29 10.88
C PHE A 63 23.99 26.39 11.88
N MET A 64 24.69 25.46 12.54
CA MET A 64 24.10 24.48 13.46
C MET A 64 23.92 25.00 14.90
N LEU A 65 24.76 25.94 15.34
CA LEU A 65 24.73 26.49 16.69
C LEU A 65 23.33 27.03 17.12
N PRO A 66 22.58 27.75 16.27
CA PRO A 66 21.22 28.19 16.60
C PRO A 66 20.25 27.07 16.97
N PHE A 67 20.37 25.88 16.36
CA PHE A 67 19.53 24.72 16.70
C PHE A 67 19.77 24.23 18.12
N VAL A 68 20.98 24.45 18.65
CA VAL A 68 21.34 24.10 20.04
C VAL A 68 20.89 25.19 21.00
N VAL A 69 21.11 26.46 20.64
CA VAL A 69 20.91 27.60 21.56
C VAL A 69 19.45 28.04 21.64
N PHE A 70 18.76 28.16 20.51
CA PHE A 70 17.43 28.78 20.45
C PHE A 70 16.27 27.78 20.36
N ALA A 71 16.52 26.48 20.57
CA ALA A 71 15.47 25.46 20.57
C ALA A 71 14.28 25.78 21.50
N PRO A 72 14.46 26.25 22.76
CA PRO A 72 13.32 26.55 23.63
C PRO A 72 12.44 27.68 23.09
N TRP A 73 13.06 28.68 22.45
CA TRP A 73 12.33 29.79 21.84
C TRP A 73 11.59 29.35 20.58
N ALA A 74 12.18 28.45 19.79
CA ALA A 74 11.50 27.83 18.66
C ALA A 74 10.28 27.01 19.10
N GLY A 75 10.41 26.22 20.18
CA GLY A 75 9.31 25.45 20.78
C GLY A 75 8.19 26.37 21.29
N TRP A 76 8.56 27.37 22.09
CA TRP A 76 7.63 28.38 22.59
C TRP A 76 6.85 29.09 21.47
N MET A 77 7.51 29.51 20.40
CA MET A 77 6.85 30.21 19.29
C MET A 77 5.90 29.30 18.52
N ALA A 78 6.25 28.02 18.37
CA ALA A 78 5.41 27.02 17.69
C ALA A 78 4.17 26.62 18.50
N ASP A 79 4.24 26.68 19.84
CA ASP A 79 3.11 26.35 20.71
C ASP A 79 2.22 27.57 21.01
N ARG A 80 2.82 28.75 21.27
CA ARG A 80 2.07 29.98 21.61
C ARG A 80 1.28 30.55 20.44
N PHE A 81 1.88 30.59 19.26
CA PHE A 81 1.26 31.17 18.07
C PHE A 81 0.75 30.07 17.14
N SER A 82 -0.15 30.43 16.23
CA SER A 82 -0.54 29.53 15.14
C SER A 82 0.70 29.15 14.32
N LYS A 83 0.96 27.86 14.15
CA LYS A 83 2.14 27.35 13.42
C LYS A 83 2.23 27.91 12.00
N ARG A 84 1.09 28.12 11.32
CA ARG A 84 1.05 28.80 10.02
C ARG A 84 1.55 30.25 10.11
N SER A 85 1.13 31.00 11.12
CA SER A 85 1.53 32.40 11.28
C SER A 85 3.02 32.50 11.58
N SER A 86 3.52 31.62 12.45
CA SER A 86 4.96 31.46 12.71
C SER A 86 5.76 31.19 11.43
N ILE A 87 5.29 30.27 10.58
CA ILE A 87 5.92 29.98 9.27
C ILE A 87 5.90 31.23 8.37
N LEU A 88 4.79 31.96 8.28
CA LEU A 88 4.69 33.17 7.43
C LEU A 88 5.68 34.26 7.86
N TRP A 89 5.77 34.55 9.16
CA TRP A 89 6.71 35.54 9.68
C TRP A 89 8.17 35.14 9.40
N LEU A 90 8.51 33.87 9.60
CA LEU A 90 9.85 33.34 9.34
C LEU A 90 10.20 33.32 7.86
N LYS A 91 9.24 33.05 6.97
CA LYS A 91 9.46 33.10 5.51
C LYS A 91 9.59 34.53 5.00
N ALA A 92 8.87 35.48 5.59
CA ALA A 92 9.06 36.89 5.29
C ALA A 92 10.44 37.38 5.77
N ALA A 93 10.87 36.96 6.96
CA ALA A 93 12.21 37.24 7.47
C ALA A 93 13.30 36.61 6.59
N GLU A 94 13.08 35.40 6.06
CA GLU A 94 14.03 34.75 5.14
C GLU A 94 14.32 35.58 3.89
N VAL A 95 13.30 36.21 3.28
CA VAL A 95 13.47 37.09 2.10
C VAL A 95 14.41 38.26 2.43
N LEU A 96 14.25 38.87 3.61
CA LEU A 96 15.12 39.92 4.10
C LEU A 96 16.54 39.41 4.36
N LEU A 97 16.67 38.27 5.04
CA LEU A 97 17.98 37.68 5.38
C LEU A 97 18.78 37.33 4.14
N VAL A 98 18.16 36.75 3.09
CA VAL A 98 18.89 36.42 1.86
C VAL A 98 19.23 37.64 1.01
N ALA A 99 18.42 38.70 1.05
CA ALA A 99 18.77 39.98 0.42
C ALA A 99 19.98 40.62 1.11
N LEU A 100 20.00 40.63 2.45
CA LEU A 100 21.17 41.04 3.24
C LEU A 100 22.36 40.12 3.01
N GLY A 101 22.12 38.83 2.80
CA GLY A 101 23.15 37.85 2.45
C GLY A 101 23.82 38.18 1.12
N ALA A 102 23.05 38.44 0.06
CA ALA A 102 23.60 38.87 -1.22
C ALA A 102 24.39 40.19 -1.09
N TRP A 103 23.88 41.15 -0.31
CA TRP A 103 24.60 42.39 -0.01
C TRP A 103 25.91 42.16 0.76
N SER A 104 25.93 41.22 1.71
CA SER A 104 27.15 40.89 2.47
C SER A 104 28.28 40.37 1.57
N ILE A 105 27.93 39.66 0.49
CA ILE A 105 28.87 39.17 -0.52
C ILE A 105 29.38 40.33 -1.38
N GLN A 106 28.48 41.24 -1.78
CA GLN A 106 28.85 42.46 -2.49
C GLN A 106 29.82 43.32 -1.66
N ALA A 107 29.57 43.46 -0.36
CA ALA A 107 30.41 44.22 0.57
C ALA A 107 31.75 43.54 0.90
N ALA A 108 31.99 42.31 0.40
CA ALA A 108 33.19 41.51 0.68
C ALA A 108 33.46 41.31 2.19
N SER A 109 32.43 41.40 3.04
CA SER A 109 32.58 41.33 4.49
C SER A 109 32.36 39.91 4.98
N VAL A 110 33.46 39.19 5.19
CA VAL A 110 33.42 37.81 5.68
C VAL A 110 32.67 37.68 7.03
N PRO A 111 32.89 38.56 8.04
CA PRO A 111 32.11 38.51 9.27
C PRO A 111 30.61 38.67 9.03
N MET A 112 30.21 39.56 8.11
CA MET A 112 28.79 39.75 7.79
C MET A 112 28.19 38.52 7.10
N MET A 113 28.92 37.87 6.19
CA MET A 113 28.44 36.64 5.54
C MET A 113 28.14 35.54 6.56
N PHE A 114 29.04 35.32 7.54
CA PHE A 114 28.84 34.32 8.59
C PHE A 114 27.78 34.74 9.61
N LEU A 115 27.63 36.04 9.90
CA LEU A 115 26.53 36.55 10.73
C LEU A 115 25.18 36.28 10.06
N ILE A 116 25.04 36.54 8.76
CA ILE A 116 23.82 36.21 8.03
C ILE A 116 23.59 34.70 7.98
N LEU A 117 24.64 33.89 7.81
CA LEU A 117 24.54 32.43 7.89
C LEU A 117 24.02 31.95 9.26
N PHE A 118 24.48 32.57 10.35
CA PHE A 118 23.96 32.32 11.71
C PHE A 118 22.48 32.68 11.84
N LEU A 119 22.06 33.82 11.28
CA LEU A 119 20.67 34.26 11.30
C LEU A 119 19.76 33.36 10.44
N ILE A 120 20.24 32.88 9.30
CA ILE A 120 19.54 31.88 8.48
C ILE A 120 19.45 30.56 9.25
N GLY A 121 20.52 30.11 9.92
CA GLY A 121 20.46 28.94 10.80
C GLY A 121 19.45 29.11 11.96
N THR A 122 19.34 30.33 12.50
CA THR A 122 18.32 30.68 13.51
C THR A 122 16.92 30.57 12.93
N GLN A 123 16.68 31.15 11.75
CA GLN A 123 15.40 31.02 11.06
C GLN A 123 15.06 29.54 10.76
N ALA A 124 16.05 28.75 10.32
CA ALA A 124 15.91 27.33 10.00
C ALA A 124 15.52 26.50 11.24
N ALA A 125 16.06 26.82 12.42
CA ALA A 125 15.70 26.17 13.67
C ALA A 125 14.24 26.42 14.07
N PHE A 126 13.75 27.66 13.92
CA PHE A 126 12.38 28.01 14.25
C PHE A 126 11.38 27.44 13.24
N ILE A 127 11.69 27.53 11.94
CA ILE A 127 10.81 27.01 10.90
C ILE A 127 10.78 25.48 10.92
N GLY A 128 11.89 24.82 11.28
CA GLY A 128 11.97 23.37 11.45
C GLY A 128 10.94 22.85 12.44
N THR A 129 10.84 23.47 13.62
CA THR A 129 9.85 23.13 14.66
C THR A 129 8.42 23.36 14.20
N ALA A 130 8.13 24.54 13.64
CA ALA A 130 6.79 24.86 13.16
C ALA A 130 6.34 23.96 11.98
N LYS A 131 7.27 23.65 11.06
CA LYS A 131 7.07 22.77 9.91
C LYS A 131 6.73 21.34 10.32
N LEU A 132 7.46 20.76 11.27
CA LEU A 132 7.16 19.40 11.74
C LEU A 132 5.86 19.37 12.57
N GLY A 133 5.60 20.43 13.33
CA GLY A 133 4.42 20.51 14.20
C GLY A 133 3.10 20.77 13.49
N ILE A 134 3.11 21.29 12.25
CA ILE A 134 1.88 21.60 11.50
C ILE A 134 1.32 20.39 10.74
N ILE A 135 2.16 19.38 10.43
CA ILE A 135 1.73 18.19 9.68
C ILE A 135 0.48 17.54 10.29
N PRO A 136 0.44 17.21 11.60
CA PRO A 136 -0.72 16.54 12.20
C PRO A 136 -2.00 17.39 12.19
N GLU A 137 -1.88 18.71 12.02
CA GLU A 137 -3.00 19.66 12.03
C GLU A 137 -3.62 19.84 10.64
N ILE A 138 -2.85 19.66 9.56
CA ILE A 138 -3.32 19.86 8.17
C ILE A 138 -3.69 18.56 7.44
N VAL A 139 -3.20 17.40 7.91
CA VAL A 139 -3.54 16.08 7.33
C VAL A 139 -4.39 15.24 8.28
N ARG A 140 -4.99 14.15 7.79
CA ARG A 140 -5.74 13.23 8.66
C ARG A 140 -4.74 12.38 9.45
N ARG A 141 -5.14 11.88 10.63
CA ARG A 141 -4.26 11.02 11.47
C ARG A 141 -3.61 9.87 10.68
N TRP A 142 -4.37 9.23 9.81
CA TRP A 142 -3.86 8.14 8.97
C TRP A 142 -2.87 8.56 7.86
N ASP A 143 -2.89 9.83 7.45
CA ASP A 143 -2.02 10.38 6.41
C ASP A 143 -0.70 10.95 6.99
N ILE A 144 -0.51 10.99 8.31
CA ILE A 144 0.66 11.61 8.97
C ILE A 144 1.97 10.98 8.49
N SER A 145 2.05 9.64 8.43
CA SER A 145 3.27 8.96 7.98
C SER A 145 3.59 9.24 6.51
N ALA A 146 2.57 9.22 5.65
CA ALA A 146 2.72 9.57 4.24
C ALA A 146 3.15 11.03 4.04
N ALA A 147 2.58 11.95 4.83
CA ALA A 147 2.94 13.36 4.82
C ALA A 147 4.40 13.60 5.23
N ASN A 148 4.88 12.91 6.28
CA ASN A 148 6.28 12.94 6.68
C ASN A 148 7.19 12.35 5.59
N GLY A 149 6.76 11.28 4.89
CA GLY A 149 7.49 10.71 3.76
C GLY A 149 7.71 11.72 2.62
N TRP A 150 6.66 12.42 2.19
CA TRP A 150 6.74 13.47 1.17
C TRP A 150 7.55 14.69 1.65
N SER A 151 7.35 15.11 2.89
CA SER A 151 8.09 16.22 3.50
C SER A 151 9.59 15.92 3.59
N GLY A 152 9.95 14.68 3.90
CA GLY A 152 11.32 14.19 3.90
C GLY A 152 11.94 14.28 2.50
N LEU A 153 11.26 13.74 1.49
CA LEU A 153 11.70 13.83 0.09
C LEU A 153 11.89 15.29 -0.36
N ALA A 154 10.93 16.17 -0.07
CA ALA A 154 11.00 17.59 -0.42
C ALA A 154 12.21 18.27 0.23
N THR A 155 12.47 18.00 1.51
CA THR A 155 13.64 18.56 2.21
C THR A 155 14.94 18.07 1.57
N LEU A 156 15.05 16.76 1.27
CA LEU A 156 16.25 16.15 0.71
C LEU A 156 16.54 16.59 -0.72
N ALA A 157 15.53 16.60 -1.58
CA ALA A 157 15.63 17.11 -2.94
C ALA A 157 16.04 18.59 -2.94
N GLY A 158 15.50 19.36 -2.00
CA GLY A 158 15.86 20.75 -1.80
C GLY A 158 17.33 20.92 -1.40
N VAL A 159 17.82 20.15 -0.43
CA VAL A 159 19.23 20.19 0.00
C VAL A 159 20.18 19.88 -1.15
N ILE A 160 19.91 18.86 -1.97
CA ILE A 160 20.76 18.54 -3.13
C ILE A 160 20.77 19.69 -4.12
N LEU A 161 19.59 20.13 -4.56
CA LEU A 161 19.47 21.18 -5.57
C LEU A 161 20.12 22.48 -5.09
N GLY A 162 19.89 22.84 -3.83
CA GLY A 162 20.51 24.00 -3.19
C GLY A 162 22.03 23.88 -3.14
N THR A 163 22.56 22.72 -2.75
CA THR A 163 24.02 22.49 -2.73
C THR A 163 24.64 22.66 -4.11
N VAL A 164 24.06 22.05 -5.15
CA VAL A 164 24.55 22.16 -6.53
C VAL A 164 24.45 23.60 -7.04
N ALA A 165 23.31 24.27 -6.80
CA ALA A 165 23.11 25.66 -7.17
C ALA A 165 24.08 26.60 -6.45
N GLY A 166 24.33 26.38 -5.15
CA GLY A 166 25.26 27.18 -4.33
C GLY A 166 26.68 27.14 -4.88
N TYR A 167 27.22 25.94 -5.15
CA TYR A 167 28.54 25.80 -5.77
C TYR A 167 28.61 26.44 -7.16
N GLY A 168 27.60 26.20 -8.02
CA GLY A 168 27.58 26.77 -9.37
C GLY A 168 27.45 28.30 -9.38
N LEU A 169 26.71 28.87 -8.44
CA LEU A 169 26.63 30.32 -8.26
C LEU A 169 27.93 30.91 -7.70
N ALA A 170 28.59 30.20 -6.77
CA ALA A 170 29.89 30.62 -6.27
C ALA A 170 30.91 30.69 -7.41
N GLU A 171 31.01 29.64 -8.24
CA GLU A 171 31.91 29.61 -9.41
C GLU A 171 31.66 30.78 -10.36
N ARG A 172 30.38 31.15 -10.60
CA ARG A 172 30.04 32.33 -11.40
C ARG A 172 30.47 33.65 -10.76
N ILE A 173 30.33 33.81 -9.44
CA ILE A 173 30.79 35.01 -8.72
C ILE A 173 32.31 35.14 -8.81
N LEU A 174 33.03 34.02 -8.72
CA LEU A 174 34.49 34.01 -8.81
C LEU A 174 34.97 34.30 -10.25
N ALA A 175 34.21 33.87 -11.26
CA ALA A 175 34.52 34.14 -12.67
C ALA A 175 34.17 35.58 -13.10
N ASP A 176 32.96 36.06 -12.77
CA ASP A 176 32.51 37.43 -13.00
C ASP A 176 31.70 37.89 -11.79
N ARG A 177 32.35 38.71 -10.96
CA ARG A 177 31.78 39.19 -9.70
C ARG A 177 30.46 39.92 -9.90
N THR A 178 30.31 40.72 -10.97
CA THR A 178 29.12 41.55 -11.15
C THR A 178 27.92 40.74 -11.62
N MET A 179 28.08 39.97 -12.69
CA MET A 179 26.99 39.13 -13.23
C MET A 179 26.66 37.98 -12.28
N GLY A 180 27.68 37.40 -11.62
CA GLY A 180 27.52 36.34 -10.62
C GLY A 180 26.72 36.80 -9.40
N LEU A 181 26.97 38.03 -8.89
CA LEU A 181 26.22 38.58 -7.76
C LEU A 181 24.74 38.79 -8.08
N TRP A 182 24.41 39.34 -9.26
CA TRP A 182 23.03 39.48 -9.71
C TRP A 182 22.33 38.13 -9.87
N ALA A 183 23.02 37.14 -10.43
CA ALA A 183 22.49 35.78 -10.56
C ALA A 183 22.22 35.14 -9.19
N ALA A 184 23.14 35.30 -8.23
CA ALA A 184 22.96 34.78 -6.88
C ALA A 184 21.84 35.48 -6.12
N ALA A 185 21.74 36.81 -6.21
CA ALA A 185 20.67 37.59 -5.60
C ALA A 185 19.30 37.20 -6.18
N ALA A 186 19.18 37.09 -7.51
CA ALA A 186 17.95 36.68 -8.18
C ALA A 186 17.53 35.26 -7.78
N ALA A 187 18.49 34.32 -7.71
CA ALA A 187 18.22 32.94 -7.31
C ALA A 187 17.75 32.87 -5.85
N LEU A 188 18.49 33.46 -4.90
CA LEU A 188 18.18 33.42 -3.46
C LEU A 188 16.86 34.13 -3.13
N VAL A 189 16.65 35.35 -3.65
CA VAL A 189 15.42 36.11 -3.40
C VAL A 189 14.23 35.47 -4.11
N GLY A 190 14.42 34.97 -5.34
CA GLY A 190 13.39 34.28 -6.10
C GLY A 190 12.89 33.01 -5.41
N THR A 191 13.80 32.16 -4.92
CA THR A 191 13.43 30.95 -4.16
C THR A 191 12.77 31.29 -2.84
N ALA A 192 13.25 32.32 -2.13
CA ALA A 192 12.64 32.79 -0.87
C ALA A 192 11.20 33.29 -1.07
N LEU A 193 10.96 34.12 -2.10
CA LEU A 193 9.63 34.64 -2.46
C LEU A 193 8.68 33.52 -2.87
N ALA A 194 9.13 32.57 -3.70
CA ALA A 194 8.33 31.40 -4.07
C ALA A 194 8.01 30.52 -2.84
N GLY A 195 8.95 30.39 -1.90
CA GLY A 195 8.72 29.69 -0.63
C GLY A 195 7.69 30.40 0.25
N LEU A 196 7.69 31.73 0.27
CA LEU A 196 6.68 32.54 0.97
C LEU A 196 5.29 32.35 0.35
N LEU A 197 5.19 32.29 -0.99
CA LEU A 197 3.94 31.95 -1.67
C LEU A 197 3.43 30.56 -1.25
N GLY A 198 4.31 29.56 -1.15
CA GLY A 198 3.97 28.24 -0.62
C GLY A 198 3.43 28.29 0.82
N ALA A 199 4.03 29.12 1.68
CA ALA A 199 3.55 29.32 3.04
C ALA A 199 2.17 29.97 3.10
N ILE A 200 1.86 30.92 2.20
CA ILE A 200 0.55 31.57 2.11
C ILE A 200 -0.54 30.54 1.75
N LEU A 201 -0.24 29.60 0.86
CA LEU A 201 -1.14 28.53 0.44
C LEU A 201 -1.41 27.47 1.52
N THR A 202 -0.59 27.42 2.58
CA THR A 202 -0.80 26.48 3.70
C THR A 202 -2.06 26.86 4.50
N GLY A 203 -2.88 25.88 4.87
CA GLY A 203 -4.15 26.07 5.56
C GLY A 203 -4.02 26.67 6.98
N ARG A 204 -5.01 27.44 7.41
CA ARG A 204 -5.04 28.06 8.76
C ARG A 204 -5.22 27.00 9.84
N VAL A 205 -4.41 27.11 10.89
CA VAL A 205 -4.44 26.23 12.07
C VAL A 205 -4.51 27.06 13.35
N ALA A 206 -5.16 26.54 14.39
CA ALA A 206 -5.25 27.21 15.69
C ALA A 206 -3.90 27.18 16.43
N ALA A 207 -3.71 28.10 17.38
CA ALA A 207 -2.58 28.03 18.29
C ALA A 207 -2.76 26.85 19.27
N ALA A 208 -1.69 26.09 19.52
CA ALA A 208 -1.73 24.92 20.40
C ALA A 208 -1.92 25.31 21.87
N ALA A 209 -1.20 26.34 22.33
CA ALA A 209 -1.21 26.81 23.72
C ALA A 209 -1.01 28.35 23.80
N PRO A 210 -2.03 29.16 23.48
CA PRO A 210 -1.90 30.63 23.40
C PRO A 210 -1.50 31.32 24.72
N GLY A 211 -1.72 30.65 25.86
CA GLY A 211 -1.42 31.19 27.21
C GLY A 211 0.02 31.04 27.69
N VAL A 212 0.91 30.38 26.92
CA VAL A 212 2.29 30.13 27.35
C VAL A 212 3.11 31.42 27.39
N LYS A 213 3.67 31.76 28.55
CA LYS A 213 4.49 32.97 28.76
C LYS A 213 5.89 32.79 28.17
N PHE A 214 6.44 33.87 27.62
CA PHE A 214 7.83 33.91 27.15
C PHE A 214 8.79 33.93 28.34
N GLN A 215 9.91 33.22 28.22
CA GLN A 215 10.95 33.13 29.24
C GLN A 215 12.33 33.31 28.57
N TRP A 216 13.20 34.06 29.24
CA TRP A 216 14.53 34.41 28.71
C TRP A 216 15.61 33.35 28.99
N ASN A 217 15.34 32.42 29.91
CA ASN A 217 16.36 31.47 30.39
C ASN A 217 16.47 30.25 29.46
N LEU A 218 17.33 30.38 28.45
CA LEU A 218 17.58 29.34 27.44
C LEU A 218 18.02 28.00 28.04
N VAL A 219 18.81 27.99 29.10
CA VAL A 219 19.35 26.76 29.69
C VAL A 219 18.26 26.03 30.49
N SER A 220 17.55 26.75 31.38
CA SER A 220 16.49 26.12 32.16
C SER A 220 15.34 25.63 31.28
N ASP A 221 15.00 26.39 30.24
CA ASP A 221 13.90 26.05 29.35
C ASP A 221 14.26 24.88 28.43
N SER A 222 15.51 24.83 27.93
CA SER A 222 16.02 23.65 27.22
C SER A 222 15.92 22.41 28.10
N TRP A 223 16.35 22.51 29.37
CA TRP A 223 16.30 21.38 30.29
C TRP A 223 14.86 20.95 30.59
N ARG A 224 13.93 21.89 30.74
CA ARG A 224 12.50 21.61 30.91
C ARG A 224 11.94 20.82 29.73
N ASP A 225 12.21 21.27 28.51
CA ASP A 225 11.65 20.67 27.30
C ASP A 225 12.28 19.29 27.03
N ILE A 226 13.59 19.13 27.25
CA ILE A 226 14.27 17.83 27.22
C ILE A 226 13.71 16.89 28.30
N ARG A 227 13.39 17.40 29.49
CA ARG A 227 12.81 16.60 30.59
C ARG A 227 11.45 16.02 30.22
N LEU A 228 10.66 16.68 29.37
CA LEU A 228 9.40 16.12 28.84
C LEU A 228 9.66 14.81 28.07
N ILE A 229 10.73 14.77 27.27
CA ILE A 229 11.14 13.57 26.53
C ILE A 229 11.68 12.51 27.49
N LEU A 230 12.49 12.88 28.49
CA LEU A 230 13.09 11.95 29.44
C LEU A 230 12.06 11.26 30.36
N GLN A 231 10.91 11.90 30.60
CA GLN A 231 9.84 11.35 31.46
C GLN A 231 9.06 10.22 30.79
N ASP A 232 8.92 10.23 29.45
CA ASP A 232 8.26 9.15 28.70
C ASP A 232 9.31 8.24 28.04
N ARG A 233 9.44 7.01 28.55
CA ARG A 233 10.43 6.03 28.04
C ARG A 233 10.27 5.74 26.54
N ALA A 234 9.05 5.77 26.01
CA ALA A 234 8.82 5.51 24.59
C ALA A 234 9.24 6.72 23.75
N MET A 235 8.92 7.94 24.18
CA MET A 235 9.40 9.17 23.53
C MET A 235 10.93 9.28 23.55
N LEU A 236 11.56 8.95 24.68
CA LEU A 236 13.01 8.93 24.79
C LEU A 236 13.65 7.98 23.78
N ARG A 237 13.16 6.73 23.69
CA ARG A 237 13.68 5.74 22.74
C ARG A 237 13.55 6.19 21.29
N VAL A 238 12.39 6.76 20.93
CA VAL A 238 12.14 7.27 19.58
C VAL A 238 13.03 8.47 19.27
N THR A 239 13.20 9.38 20.22
CA THR A 239 14.09 10.54 20.09
C THR A 239 15.54 10.10 19.91
N LEU A 240 16.02 9.16 20.73
CA LEU A 240 17.37 8.58 20.57
C LEU A 240 17.54 7.90 19.21
N GLY A 241 16.49 7.24 18.69
CA GLY A 241 16.47 6.73 17.33
C GLY A 241 16.68 7.84 16.29
N ILE A 242 15.90 8.92 16.36
CA ILE A 242 16.02 10.06 15.43
C ILE A 242 17.43 10.68 15.51
N VAL A 243 17.95 10.91 16.72
CA VAL A 243 19.32 11.40 16.94
C VAL A 243 20.34 10.46 16.30
N PHE A 244 20.22 9.15 16.54
CA PHE A 244 21.09 8.14 15.95
C PHE A 244 21.10 8.18 14.42
N PHE A 245 19.93 8.27 13.78
CA PHE A 245 19.82 8.37 12.33
C PHE A 245 20.61 9.56 11.78
N TRP A 246 20.42 10.73 12.39
CA TRP A 246 21.07 11.97 11.96
C TRP A 246 22.57 11.99 12.26
N CYS A 247 23.00 11.40 13.37
CA CYS A 247 24.40 11.12 13.66
C CYS A 247 25.04 10.26 12.58
N LEU A 248 24.40 9.15 12.20
CA LEU A 248 24.90 8.25 11.15
C LEU A 248 24.89 8.93 9.77
N ALA A 249 23.88 9.74 9.46
CA ALA A 249 23.82 10.53 8.24
C ALA A 249 24.97 11.56 8.15
N ALA A 250 25.26 12.26 9.25
CA ALA A 250 26.37 13.20 9.34
C ALA A 250 27.73 12.49 9.17
N MET A 251 27.92 11.34 9.84
CA MET A 251 29.11 10.51 9.68
C MET A 251 29.27 10.07 8.22
N ALA A 252 28.21 9.52 7.60
CA ALA A 252 28.24 9.07 6.22
C ALA A 252 28.58 10.20 5.25
N GLN A 253 28.00 11.39 5.42
CA GLN A 253 28.27 12.54 4.55
C GLN A 253 29.75 12.96 4.59
N MET A 254 30.37 12.97 5.78
CA MET A 254 31.79 13.29 5.95
C MET A 254 32.69 12.16 5.40
N SER A 255 32.32 10.90 5.64
CA SER A 255 33.06 9.73 5.13
C SER A 255 32.99 9.58 3.61
N ILE A 256 31.88 9.91 2.95
CA ILE A 256 31.72 9.76 1.49
C ILE A 256 32.75 10.60 0.73
N ASP A 257 32.94 11.86 1.11
CA ASP A 257 33.88 12.74 0.40
C ASP A 257 35.31 12.19 0.48
N VAL A 258 35.74 11.76 1.67
CA VAL A 258 37.06 11.14 1.88
C VAL A 258 37.18 9.80 1.14
N PHE A 259 36.18 8.93 1.25
CA PHE A 259 36.14 7.61 0.61
C PHE A 259 36.29 7.72 -0.91
N VAL A 260 35.54 8.63 -1.53
CA VAL A 260 35.56 8.80 -2.99
C VAL A 260 36.88 9.41 -3.47
N ARG A 261 37.42 10.41 -2.74
CA ARG A 261 38.64 11.13 -3.15
C ARG A 261 39.94 10.38 -2.86
N MET A 262 39.97 9.55 -1.82
CA MET A 262 41.21 8.92 -1.37
C MET A 262 41.26 7.40 -1.64
N GLU A 263 40.12 6.71 -1.69
CA GLU A 263 40.10 5.24 -1.80
C GLU A 263 39.59 4.74 -3.16
N LEU A 264 38.74 5.51 -3.85
CA LEU A 264 38.21 5.16 -5.20
C LEU A 264 38.96 5.85 -6.35
N ALA A 265 39.98 6.66 -6.03
CA ALA A 265 40.60 7.59 -6.99
C ALA A 265 41.37 6.91 -8.14
N ASP A 266 41.91 5.71 -7.92
CA ASP A 266 42.76 5.00 -8.90
C ASP A 266 41.96 4.25 -9.98
N ASN A 267 40.64 4.09 -9.83
CA ASN A 267 39.79 3.35 -10.75
C ASN A 267 38.98 4.28 -11.69
N LEU A 268 39.62 4.68 -12.80
CA LEU A 268 39.08 5.17 -14.09
C LEU A 268 37.64 5.72 -14.11
N LEU A 269 37.52 6.97 -13.67
CA LEU A 269 36.57 8.05 -14.03
C LEU A 269 36.62 8.95 -12.81
N LYS A 270 37.01 10.23 -12.92
CA LYS A 270 37.01 11.19 -11.80
C LYS A 270 35.69 11.07 -11.04
N ALA A 271 35.69 10.28 -9.96
CA ALA A 271 34.48 9.88 -9.28
C ALA A 271 34.03 11.11 -8.50
N ASN A 272 33.05 11.82 -9.03
CA ASN A 272 32.58 13.04 -8.38
C ASN A 272 31.84 12.65 -7.10
N PRO A 273 32.29 13.09 -5.90
CA PRO A 273 31.62 12.78 -4.62
C PRO A 273 30.14 13.16 -4.61
N SER A 274 29.76 14.17 -5.42
CA SER A 274 28.37 14.56 -5.64
C SER A 274 27.49 13.44 -6.15
N THR A 275 28.00 12.52 -7.00
CA THR A 275 27.22 11.39 -7.54
C THR A 275 26.92 10.32 -6.49
N PHE A 276 27.82 10.13 -5.53
CA PHE A 276 27.67 9.20 -4.41
C PHE A 276 26.74 9.77 -3.34
N ASN A 277 26.89 11.05 -3.02
CA ASN A 277 25.95 11.78 -2.17
C ASN A 277 24.53 11.81 -2.78
N ALA A 278 24.41 12.02 -4.10
CA ALA A 278 23.13 11.95 -4.78
C ALA A 278 22.49 10.55 -4.66
N ALA A 279 23.27 9.47 -4.79
CA ALA A 279 22.77 8.12 -4.61
C ALA A 279 22.27 7.85 -3.19
N LEU A 280 23.02 8.27 -2.16
CA LEU A 280 22.59 8.20 -0.76
C LEU A 280 21.24 8.92 -0.57
N VAL A 281 21.15 10.16 -1.04
CA VAL A 281 19.94 10.98 -0.84
C VAL A 281 18.74 10.48 -1.62
N LEU A 282 18.93 10.00 -2.86
CA LEU A 282 17.88 9.30 -3.62
C LEU A 282 17.39 8.06 -2.88
N GLY A 283 18.31 7.33 -2.25
CA GLY A 283 17.99 6.24 -1.34
C GLY A 283 17.08 6.71 -0.20
N VAL A 284 17.46 7.78 0.52
CA VAL A 284 16.64 8.32 1.62
C VAL A 284 15.26 8.75 1.13
N GLY A 285 15.17 9.45 -0.01
CA GLY A 285 13.90 9.83 -0.62
C GLY A 285 13.01 8.62 -0.95
N ALA A 286 13.58 7.59 -1.57
CA ALA A 286 12.87 6.34 -1.88
C ALA A 286 12.42 5.62 -0.59
N GLY A 287 13.29 5.53 0.42
CA GLY A 287 12.97 4.97 1.73
C GLY A 287 11.86 5.73 2.44
N SER A 288 11.86 7.06 2.40
CA SER A 288 10.84 7.92 3.00
C SER A 288 9.47 7.76 2.32
N LEU A 289 9.44 7.68 0.98
CA LEU A 289 8.23 7.40 0.23
C LEU A 289 7.71 5.98 0.51
N LEU A 290 8.60 4.98 0.54
CA LEU A 290 8.24 3.61 0.87
C LEU A 290 7.69 3.50 2.29
N ALA A 291 8.28 4.17 3.27
CA ALA A 291 7.79 4.20 4.64
C ALA A 291 6.38 4.82 4.71
N GLY A 292 6.17 5.93 4.02
CA GLY A 292 4.87 6.59 3.92
C GLY A 292 3.81 5.72 3.24
N TRP A 293 4.19 4.97 2.20
CA TRP A 293 3.28 4.07 1.48
C TRP A 293 2.98 2.78 2.25
N TRP A 294 3.99 2.13 2.83
CA TRP A 294 3.83 0.89 3.59
C TRP A 294 3.06 1.08 4.90
N SER A 295 3.16 2.26 5.48
CA SER A 295 2.37 2.69 6.65
C SER A 295 0.84 2.53 6.47
N SER A 296 0.32 2.49 5.24
CA SER A 296 -1.07 2.09 4.91
C SER A 296 -2.15 2.73 5.80
N GLY A 297 -1.99 4.01 6.12
CA GLY A 297 -2.95 4.75 6.95
C GLY A 297 -2.68 4.70 8.47
N ARG A 298 -1.51 4.23 8.91
CA ARG A 298 -1.15 4.12 10.34
C ARG A 298 0.34 4.38 10.55
N VAL A 299 0.75 4.73 11.76
CA VAL A 299 2.17 4.80 12.09
C VAL A 299 2.69 3.41 12.45
N GLU A 300 3.37 2.77 11.49
CA GLU A 300 3.86 1.40 11.63
C GLU A 300 5.35 1.36 11.99
N LEU A 301 5.65 1.33 13.29
CA LEU A 301 7.03 1.22 13.81
C LEU A 301 7.75 -0.09 13.44
N GLY A 302 7.03 -1.11 12.94
CA GLY A 302 7.62 -2.39 12.55
C GLY A 302 8.62 -2.31 11.39
N MET A 303 8.61 -1.21 10.62
CA MET A 303 9.59 -0.93 9.56
C MET A 303 10.98 -0.56 10.10
N VAL A 304 11.06 -0.01 11.31
CA VAL A 304 12.30 0.53 11.90
C VAL A 304 13.42 -0.53 11.98
N PRO A 305 13.20 -1.74 12.53
CA PRO A 305 14.24 -2.77 12.55
C PRO A 305 14.68 -3.22 11.14
N PHE A 306 13.77 -3.22 10.15
CA PHE A 306 14.13 -3.52 8.77
C PHE A 306 15.02 -2.43 8.15
N GLY A 307 14.67 -1.16 8.34
CA GLY A 307 15.52 -0.03 7.91
C GLY A 307 16.90 -0.06 8.56
N THR A 308 16.94 -0.33 9.88
CA THR A 308 18.20 -0.44 10.65
C THR A 308 19.09 -1.58 10.12
N LEU A 309 18.50 -2.75 9.83
CA LEU A 309 19.23 -3.89 9.28
C LEU A 309 19.83 -3.58 7.90
N LEU A 310 19.07 -2.93 7.02
CA LEU A 310 19.56 -2.52 5.70
C LEU A 310 20.76 -1.57 5.82
N MET A 311 20.68 -0.58 6.72
CA MET A 311 21.78 0.35 6.98
C MET A 311 23.01 -0.38 7.51
N GLY A 312 22.85 -1.24 8.53
CA GLY A 312 23.95 -1.99 9.13
C GLY A 312 24.69 -2.87 8.13
N VAL A 313 23.95 -3.69 7.38
CA VAL A 313 24.53 -4.58 6.36
C VAL A 313 25.22 -3.78 5.26
N ALA A 314 24.58 -2.74 4.73
CA ALA A 314 25.17 -1.96 3.64
C ALA A 314 26.41 -1.15 4.08
N CYS A 315 26.41 -0.58 5.30
CA CYS A 315 27.58 0.06 5.89
C CYS A 315 28.74 -0.92 6.07
N THR A 316 28.49 -2.13 6.56
CA THR A 316 29.53 -3.16 6.71
C THR A 316 30.07 -3.60 5.35
N LEU A 317 29.21 -3.77 4.34
CA LEU A 317 29.62 -4.22 3.01
C LEU A 317 30.42 -3.16 2.24
N LEU A 318 30.26 -1.87 2.51
CA LEU A 318 31.02 -0.80 1.86
C LEU A 318 32.54 -0.97 2.00
N TYR A 319 32.98 -1.56 3.10
CA TYR A 319 34.39 -1.87 3.34
C TYR A 319 35.03 -2.69 2.21
N PHE A 320 34.27 -3.58 1.56
CA PHE A 320 34.75 -4.48 0.51
C PHE A 320 34.58 -3.92 -0.91
N THR A 321 34.24 -2.63 -1.06
CA THR A 321 33.85 -2.04 -2.36
C THR A 321 34.81 -1.01 -2.93
N SER A 322 36.02 -0.88 -2.37
CA SER A 322 37.05 0.06 -2.85
C SER A 322 37.40 -0.13 -4.33
N ASP A 323 37.35 -1.37 -4.82
CA ASP A 323 37.60 -1.70 -6.24
C ASP A 323 36.34 -1.67 -7.13
N ALA A 324 35.17 -1.38 -6.57
CA ALA A 324 33.89 -1.46 -7.27
C ALA A 324 33.02 -0.19 -7.05
N PRO A 325 33.34 0.94 -7.73
CA PRO A 325 32.62 2.21 -7.57
C PRO A 325 31.11 2.13 -7.80
N TRP A 326 30.67 1.28 -8.73
CA TRP A 326 29.25 1.06 -9.00
C TRP A 326 28.55 0.40 -7.81
N MET A 327 29.18 -0.61 -7.19
CA MET A 327 28.64 -1.32 -6.02
C MET A 327 28.57 -0.39 -4.81
N ALA A 328 29.63 0.41 -4.58
CA ALA A 328 29.64 1.42 -3.53
C ALA A 328 28.47 2.41 -3.67
N ARG A 329 28.18 2.86 -4.90
CA ARG A 329 27.02 3.74 -5.19
C ARG A 329 25.68 3.06 -4.86
N TRP A 330 25.53 1.79 -5.21
CA TRP A 330 24.32 1.02 -4.86
C TRP A 330 24.17 0.82 -3.35
N LEU A 331 25.25 0.49 -2.64
CA LEU A 331 25.23 0.31 -1.18
C LEU A 331 24.90 1.61 -0.46
N LEU A 332 25.43 2.76 -0.90
CA LEU A 332 25.04 4.07 -0.37
C LEU A 332 23.55 4.35 -0.58
N MET A 333 22.99 3.98 -1.73
CA MET A 333 21.55 4.08 -1.96
C MET A 333 20.75 3.17 -1.02
N VAL A 334 21.25 1.96 -0.71
CA VAL A 334 20.63 1.05 0.26
C VAL A 334 20.70 1.60 1.69
N ILE A 335 21.82 2.21 2.09
CA ILE A 335 21.94 2.93 3.38
C ILE A 335 20.88 4.04 3.46
N GLY A 336 20.76 4.82 2.39
CA GLY A 336 19.74 5.86 2.29
C GLY A 336 18.32 5.29 2.44
N LEU A 337 18.01 4.24 1.68
CA LEU A 337 16.71 3.57 1.72
C LEU A 337 16.36 3.05 3.12
N GLY A 338 17.32 2.42 3.79
CA GLY A 338 17.16 2.00 5.19
C GLY A 338 16.94 3.18 6.14
N GLY A 339 17.65 4.29 5.91
CA GLY A 339 17.51 5.53 6.66
C GLY A 339 16.12 6.16 6.55
N GLY A 340 15.54 6.20 5.35
CA GLY A 340 14.16 6.67 5.15
C GLY A 340 13.11 5.77 5.83
N LEU A 341 13.28 4.44 5.75
CA LEU A 341 12.43 3.44 6.43
C LEU A 341 12.56 3.48 7.97
N PHE A 342 13.68 4.00 8.46
CA PHE A 342 13.95 4.15 9.88
C PHE A 342 13.39 5.46 10.45
N ASN A 343 13.74 6.60 9.84
CA ASN A 343 13.45 7.91 10.42
C ASN A 343 11.98 8.35 10.26
N VAL A 344 11.33 8.06 9.12
CA VAL A 344 9.95 8.52 8.87
C VAL A 344 8.95 7.95 9.88
N PRO A 345 8.93 6.63 10.19
CA PRO A 345 8.01 6.10 11.20
C PRO A 345 8.26 6.66 12.59
N LEU A 346 9.53 6.90 12.96
CA LEU A 346 9.90 7.46 14.26
C LEU A 346 9.40 8.91 14.41
N GLN A 347 9.58 9.74 13.38
CA GLN A 347 9.07 11.12 13.37
C GLN A 347 7.55 11.17 13.42
N ALA A 348 6.88 10.37 12.58
CA ALA A 348 5.43 10.29 12.57
C ALA A 348 4.87 9.84 13.93
N TRP A 349 5.53 8.87 14.58
CA TRP A 349 5.14 8.40 15.90
C TRP A 349 5.32 9.46 16.98
N LEU A 350 6.45 10.19 16.98
CA LEU A 350 6.69 11.26 17.93
C LEU A 350 5.64 12.37 17.80
N GLN A 351 5.26 12.73 16.59
CA GLN A 351 4.22 13.73 16.31
C GLN A 351 2.83 13.26 16.79
N GLU A 352 2.46 12.01 16.51
CA GLU A 352 1.14 11.47 16.88
C GLU A 352 0.99 11.27 18.39
N ARG A 353 2.07 10.84 19.07
CA ARG A 353 2.03 10.52 20.51
C ARG A 353 2.13 11.77 21.40
N SER A 354 2.70 12.85 20.89
CA SER A 354 2.94 14.06 21.68
C SER A 354 1.65 14.78 22.06
N PRO A 355 1.54 15.27 23.31
CA PRO A 355 0.46 16.17 23.70
C PRO A 355 0.40 17.38 22.76
N HIS A 356 -0.81 17.72 22.31
CA HIS A 356 -1.00 18.78 21.31
C HIS A 356 -0.53 20.16 21.80
N ASP A 357 -0.60 20.41 23.11
CA ASP A 357 -0.22 21.66 23.78
C ASP A 357 1.30 21.83 23.97
N LYS A 358 2.09 20.76 23.80
CA LYS A 358 3.55 20.75 24.00
C LYS A 358 4.31 20.20 22.80
N LEU A 359 3.63 20.01 21.67
CA LEU A 359 4.21 19.40 20.48
C LEU A 359 5.40 20.20 19.96
N GLY A 360 5.32 21.53 19.95
CA GLY A 360 6.41 22.42 19.54
C GLY A 360 7.63 22.28 20.44
N ALA A 361 7.46 22.35 21.76
CA ALA A 361 8.53 22.15 22.73
C ALA A 361 9.24 20.78 22.56
N ILE A 362 8.47 19.69 22.39
CA ILE A 362 9.03 18.34 22.20
C ILE A 362 9.81 18.24 20.89
N LEU A 363 9.27 18.76 19.79
CA LEU A 363 9.94 18.74 18.49
C LEU A 363 11.21 19.62 18.47
N ALA A 364 11.20 20.74 19.19
CA ALA A 364 12.37 21.60 19.33
C ALA A 364 13.47 20.92 20.16
N ALA A 365 13.13 20.32 21.30
CA ALA A 365 14.07 19.54 22.11
C ALA A 365 14.66 18.34 21.35
N CYS A 366 13.84 17.65 20.55
CA CYS A 366 14.31 16.58 19.66
C CYS A 366 15.33 17.10 18.63
N GLN A 367 15.08 18.25 18.02
CA GLN A 367 16.02 18.89 17.09
C GLN A 367 17.29 19.37 17.78
N GLN A 368 17.18 19.89 19.00
CA GLN A 368 18.32 20.30 19.83
C GLN A 368 19.26 19.13 20.11
N LEU A 369 18.72 18.01 20.61
CA LEU A 369 19.49 16.79 20.86
C LEU A 369 20.10 16.23 19.58
N THR A 370 19.40 16.36 18.46
CA THR A 370 19.89 15.95 17.13
C THR A 370 21.09 16.79 16.71
N ALA A 371 21.01 18.11 16.86
CA ALA A 371 22.11 19.03 16.53
C ALA A 371 23.34 18.78 17.41
N ILE A 372 23.14 18.57 18.72
CA ILE A 372 24.21 18.18 19.64
C ILE A 372 24.86 16.86 19.20
N GLY A 373 24.06 15.86 18.83
CA GLY A 373 24.54 14.58 18.33
C GLY A 373 25.38 14.70 17.05
N MET A 374 24.92 15.49 16.08
CA MET A 374 25.68 15.74 14.84
C MET A 374 27.02 16.44 15.11
N LEU A 375 27.06 17.43 16.01
CA LEU A 375 28.30 18.11 16.41
C LEU A 375 29.27 17.15 17.11
N PHE A 376 28.74 16.29 18.01
CA PHE A 376 29.54 15.24 18.65
C PHE A 376 30.14 14.28 17.61
N VAL A 377 29.35 13.83 16.63
CA VAL A 377 29.83 12.97 15.54
C VAL A 377 30.88 13.67 14.68
N SER A 378 30.75 14.97 14.42
CA SER A 378 31.79 15.73 13.70
C SER A 378 33.13 15.68 14.43
N GLY A 379 33.12 15.84 15.76
CA GLY A 379 34.33 15.69 16.59
C GLY A 379 34.85 14.24 16.62
N LEU A 380 33.94 13.26 16.67
CA LEU A 380 34.30 11.84 16.60
C LEU A 380 34.94 11.50 15.24
N PHE A 381 34.42 12.00 14.12
CA PHE A 381 35.00 11.80 12.80
C PHE A 381 36.43 12.34 12.73
N TRP A 382 36.67 13.54 13.27
CA TRP A 382 38.01 14.10 13.40
C TRP A 382 38.93 13.20 14.24
N LEU A 383 38.44 12.66 15.37
CA LEU A 383 39.21 11.73 16.21
C LEU A 383 39.55 10.41 15.48
N LEU A 384 38.58 9.84 14.76
CA LEU A 384 38.75 8.59 14.01
C LEU A 384 39.73 8.76 12.84
N ARG A 385 39.67 9.89 12.14
CA ARG A 385 40.49 10.12 10.94
C ARG A 385 41.86 10.74 11.23
N GLY A 386 41.96 11.59 12.25
CA GLY A 386 43.21 12.23 12.66
C GLY A 386 44.04 11.30 13.55
N PRO A 387 43.88 11.33 14.88
CA PRO A 387 44.70 10.54 15.81
C PRO A 387 44.68 9.02 15.61
N LEU A 388 43.55 8.45 15.16
CA LEU A 388 43.41 6.99 14.97
C LEU A 388 43.68 6.52 13.54
N GLU A 389 43.92 7.47 12.61
CA GLU A 389 44.28 7.24 11.21
C GLU A 389 43.37 6.25 10.43
N LEU A 390 42.13 6.03 10.88
CA LEU A 390 41.22 5.08 10.22
C LEU A 390 40.86 5.55 8.82
N SER A 391 40.80 4.62 7.86
CA SER A 391 40.29 4.88 6.51
C SER A 391 38.78 5.14 6.53
N ALA A 392 38.24 5.76 5.48
CA ALA A 392 36.80 6.00 5.40
C ALA A 392 36.00 4.69 5.27
N SER A 393 36.55 3.69 4.56
CA SER A 393 36.01 2.32 4.54
C SER A 393 35.97 1.67 5.93
N GLN A 394 37.00 1.85 6.75
CA GLN A 394 37.01 1.36 8.14
C GLN A 394 35.98 2.09 9.01
N ILE A 395 35.79 3.40 8.80
CA ILE A 395 34.73 4.16 9.50
C ILE A 395 33.34 3.61 9.14
N PHE A 396 33.08 3.28 7.88
CA PHE A 396 31.83 2.61 7.48
C PHE A 396 31.68 1.22 8.10
N LEU A 397 32.77 0.44 8.18
CA LEU A 397 32.77 -0.87 8.83
C LEU A 397 32.40 -0.77 10.31
N VAL A 398 33.08 0.11 11.06
CA VAL A 398 32.81 0.33 12.49
C VAL A 398 31.38 0.82 12.70
N SER A 399 30.91 1.75 11.85
CA SER A 399 29.53 2.22 11.87
C SER A 399 28.54 1.07 11.63
N GLY A 400 28.77 0.22 10.63
CA GLY A 400 27.94 -0.95 10.32
C GLY A 400 27.89 -1.97 11.45
N LEU A 401 29.04 -2.29 12.05
CA LEU A 401 29.11 -3.22 13.18
C LEU A 401 28.44 -2.66 14.44
N SER A 402 28.55 -1.34 14.69
CA SER A 402 27.87 -0.68 15.81
C SER A 402 26.34 -0.72 15.70
N ILE A 403 25.80 -0.89 14.49
CA ILE A 403 24.36 -0.98 14.23
C ILE A 403 23.78 -2.34 14.64
N ILE A 404 24.56 -3.42 14.61
CA ILE A 404 24.10 -4.78 14.95
C ILE A 404 23.44 -4.85 16.35
N PRO A 405 24.07 -4.38 17.45
CA PRO A 405 23.41 -4.39 18.76
C PRO A 405 22.16 -3.51 18.81
N ILE A 406 22.11 -2.43 18.01
CA ILE A 406 20.92 -1.56 17.91
C ILE A 406 19.77 -2.32 17.25
N VAL A 407 20.03 -3.09 16.17
CA VAL A 407 19.01 -3.95 15.54
C VAL A 407 18.44 -4.94 16.55
N VAL A 408 19.32 -5.62 17.30
CA VAL A 408 18.91 -6.59 18.34
C VAL A 408 18.04 -5.90 19.40
N TYR A 409 18.46 -4.72 19.88
CA TYR A 409 17.70 -3.94 20.84
C TYR A 409 16.32 -3.52 20.31
N VAL A 410 16.24 -3.00 19.09
CA VAL A 410 14.98 -2.55 18.48
C VAL A 410 14.01 -3.71 18.30
N VAL A 411 14.48 -4.87 17.81
CA VAL A 411 13.65 -6.08 17.67
C VAL A 411 13.16 -6.56 19.04
N TRP A 412 14.01 -6.47 20.08
CA TRP A 412 13.64 -6.88 21.44
C TRP A 412 12.62 -5.95 22.10
N VAL A 413 12.69 -4.64 21.84
CA VAL A 413 11.74 -3.65 22.38
C VAL A 413 10.41 -3.64 21.60
N LEU A 414 10.44 -3.91 20.29
CA LEU A 414 9.27 -3.86 19.40
C LEU A 414 8.95 -5.21 18.72
N PRO A 415 8.87 -6.33 19.45
CA PRO A 415 8.74 -7.66 18.84
C PRO A 415 7.40 -7.82 18.11
N GLN A 416 6.30 -7.34 18.71
CA GLN A 416 4.97 -7.41 18.09
C GLN A 416 4.89 -6.58 16.80
N ALA A 417 5.38 -5.33 16.82
CA ALA A 417 5.35 -4.46 15.66
C ALA A 417 6.23 -5.01 14.52
N THR A 418 7.41 -5.54 14.86
CA THR A 418 8.32 -6.18 13.90
C THR A 418 7.66 -7.38 13.23
N ILE A 419 7.13 -8.31 14.03
CA ILE A 419 6.46 -9.52 13.51
C ILE A 419 5.24 -9.12 12.67
N ARG A 420 4.41 -8.19 13.17
CA ARG A 420 3.23 -7.69 12.44
C ARG A 420 3.63 -7.14 11.08
N PHE A 421 4.69 -6.33 11.02
CA PHE A 421 5.17 -5.75 9.76
C PHE A 421 5.66 -6.82 8.79
N PHE A 422 6.50 -7.77 9.21
CA PHE A 422 6.97 -8.82 8.31
C PHE A 422 5.86 -9.76 7.86
N VAL A 423 4.96 -10.16 8.75
CA VAL A 423 3.80 -10.98 8.39
C VAL A 423 2.88 -10.21 7.46
N TRP A 424 2.66 -8.91 7.69
CA TRP A 424 1.91 -8.05 6.79
C TRP A 424 2.58 -7.93 5.41
N LEU A 425 3.89 -7.70 5.36
CA LEU A 425 4.67 -7.61 4.12
C LEU A 425 4.60 -8.91 3.31
N LEU A 426 4.79 -10.06 3.98
CA LEU A 426 4.62 -11.39 3.39
C LEU A 426 3.18 -11.61 2.93
N SER A 427 2.21 -11.18 3.74
CA SER A 427 0.79 -11.30 3.39
C SER A 427 0.46 -10.53 2.12
N ARG A 428 1.11 -9.40 1.79
CA ARG A 428 0.86 -8.68 0.52
C ARG A 428 1.37 -9.39 -0.72
N PHE A 429 2.37 -10.27 -0.56
CA PHE A 429 2.90 -11.09 -1.64
C PHE A 429 2.01 -12.31 -1.90
N VAL A 430 1.53 -12.95 -0.84
CA VAL A 430 0.72 -14.18 -0.92
C VAL A 430 -0.77 -13.87 -1.10
N TYR A 431 -1.26 -12.88 -0.36
CA TYR A 431 -2.65 -12.48 -0.24
C TYR A 431 -2.85 -11.02 -0.65
N ARG A 432 -4.06 -10.71 -1.12
CA ARG A 432 -4.51 -9.34 -1.36
C ARG A 432 -5.62 -9.03 -0.37
N VAL A 433 -5.20 -8.69 0.85
CA VAL A 433 -6.11 -8.36 1.97
C VAL A 433 -6.79 -7.03 1.72
N ARG A 434 -8.12 -7.03 1.83
CA ARG A 434 -8.98 -5.84 1.79
C ARG A 434 -9.81 -5.82 3.07
N THR A 435 -9.77 -4.70 3.77
CA THR A 435 -10.54 -4.49 4.99
C THR A 435 -11.67 -3.49 4.72
N TYR A 436 -12.86 -3.76 5.25
CA TYR A 436 -14.03 -2.90 5.15
C TYR A 436 -14.64 -2.71 6.53
N GLY A 437 -15.15 -1.51 6.83
CA GLY A 437 -15.83 -1.22 8.10
C GLY A 437 -14.94 -1.22 9.32
N ILE A 438 -13.62 -1.03 9.16
CA ILE A 438 -12.65 -1.10 10.26
C ILE A 438 -12.88 -0.04 11.34
N GLU A 439 -13.51 1.07 10.95
CA GLU A 439 -14.02 2.14 11.81
C GLU A 439 -15.07 1.67 12.82
N ASN A 440 -15.69 0.50 12.61
CA ASN A 440 -16.64 -0.08 13.55
C ASN A 440 -15.95 -0.75 14.76
N ILE A 441 -14.63 -0.94 14.72
CA ILE A 441 -13.86 -1.37 15.89
C ILE A 441 -13.71 -0.16 16.83
N PRO A 442 -14.18 -0.22 18.09
CA PRO A 442 -14.04 0.89 19.02
C PRO A 442 -12.58 1.30 19.21
N GLU A 443 -12.26 2.60 19.12
CA GLU A 443 -10.91 3.12 19.38
C GLU A 443 -10.50 2.92 20.84
N GLN A 444 -11.46 2.94 21.77
CA GLN A 444 -11.28 2.76 23.20
C GLN A 444 -12.40 1.88 23.77
N GLY A 445 -12.16 1.30 24.95
CA GLY A 445 -13.12 0.40 25.61
C GLY A 445 -13.14 -1.01 25.02
N PRO A 446 -13.95 -1.92 25.60
CA PRO A 446 -13.97 -3.31 25.18
C PRO A 446 -14.82 -3.56 23.95
N ALA A 447 -14.51 -4.64 23.22
CA ALA A 447 -15.39 -5.20 22.21
C ALA A 447 -15.07 -6.68 21.99
N LEU A 448 -16.11 -7.48 21.75
CA LEU A 448 -15.97 -8.87 21.34
C LEU A 448 -16.10 -8.97 19.82
N LEU A 449 -15.02 -9.28 19.13
CA LEU A 449 -15.03 -9.57 17.70
C LEU A 449 -15.48 -11.02 17.49
N VAL A 450 -16.56 -11.24 16.76
CA VAL A 450 -17.09 -12.58 16.47
C VAL A 450 -16.96 -12.86 14.98
N ALA A 451 -16.11 -13.83 14.62
CA ALA A 451 -15.76 -14.15 13.25
C ALA A 451 -16.20 -15.56 12.83
N ASN A 452 -16.41 -15.75 11.53
CA ASN A 452 -16.44 -17.08 10.90
C ASN A 452 -15.03 -17.64 10.71
N HIS A 453 -14.88 -18.95 10.48
CA HIS A 453 -13.58 -19.62 10.41
C HIS A 453 -13.39 -20.41 9.11
N VAL A 454 -12.67 -19.83 8.15
CA VAL A 454 -12.44 -20.35 6.80
C VAL A 454 -11.08 -21.04 6.63
N THR A 455 -10.02 -20.51 7.25
CA THR A 455 -8.63 -20.97 7.07
C THR A 455 -7.83 -20.97 8.36
N TRP A 456 -6.71 -21.70 8.34
CA TRP A 456 -5.80 -21.75 9.48
C TRP A 456 -5.15 -20.39 9.83
N ILE A 457 -5.05 -19.46 8.88
CA ILE A 457 -4.39 -18.15 9.07
C ILE A 457 -5.37 -17.02 9.41
N ASP A 458 -6.66 -17.32 9.57
CA ASP A 458 -7.71 -16.32 9.81
C ASP A 458 -7.39 -15.41 11.00
N GLY A 459 -6.91 -15.99 12.10
CA GLY A 459 -6.56 -15.23 13.30
C GLY A 459 -5.41 -14.27 13.06
N ILE A 460 -4.43 -14.67 12.25
CA ILE A 460 -3.33 -13.80 11.85
C ILE A 460 -3.86 -12.66 10.99
N LEU A 461 -4.72 -12.93 10.02
CA LEU A 461 -5.29 -11.91 9.13
C LEU A 461 -6.09 -10.85 9.91
N ILE A 462 -6.88 -11.26 10.90
CA ILE A 462 -7.61 -10.34 11.79
C ILE A 462 -6.65 -9.52 12.66
N LEU A 463 -5.62 -10.16 13.24
CA LEU A 463 -4.58 -9.49 14.04
C LEU A 463 -3.83 -8.41 13.23
N LEU A 464 -3.54 -8.67 11.96
CA LEU A 464 -2.89 -7.70 11.07
C LEU A 464 -3.84 -6.57 10.65
N ALA A 465 -5.14 -6.83 10.58
CA ALA A 465 -6.13 -5.84 10.17
C ALA A 465 -6.32 -4.76 11.24
N SER A 466 -6.39 -5.13 12.53
CA SER A 466 -6.67 -4.18 13.62
C SER A 466 -5.47 -3.32 14.04
N SER A 467 -5.74 -2.05 14.41
CA SER A 467 -4.75 -1.14 15.01
C SER A 467 -4.56 -1.40 16.50
N ARG A 468 -5.61 -1.88 17.17
CA ARG A 468 -5.60 -2.27 18.58
C ARG A 468 -5.17 -3.74 18.73
N PRO A 469 -4.37 -4.09 19.75
CA PRO A 469 -4.08 -5.48 20.07
C PRO A 469 -5.38 -6.25 20.32
N ILE A 470 -5.52 -7.41 19.66
CA ILE A 470 -6.66 -8.32 19.84
C ILE A 470 -6.16 -9.56 20.56
N ARG A 471 -6.86 -9.96 21.62
CA ARG A 471 -6.67 -11.28 22.23
C ARG A 471 -7.49 -12.32 21.48
N MET A 472 -6.81 -13.13 20.68
CA MET A 472 -7.45 -14.25 19.99
C MET A 472 -7.74 -15.38 20.97
N VAL A 473 -8.98 -15.86 20.97
CA VAL A 473 -9.36 -17.11 21.60
C VAL A 473 -9.10 -18.23 20.58
N ALA A 474 -8.15 -19.12 20.88
CA ALA A 474 -7.70 -20.15 19.93
C ALA A 474 -7.50 -21.50 20.62
N TYR A 475 -7.67 -22.58 19.87
CA TYR A 475 -7.43 -23.94 20.38
C TYR A 475 -5.95 -24.12 20.77
N ALA A 476 -5.69 -24.72 21.93
CA ALA A 476 -4.35 -24.81 22.50
C ALA A 476 -3.36 -25.57 21.60
N ASP A 477 -3.86 -26.58 20.90
CA ASP A 477 -3.09 -27.41 19.94
C ASP A 477 -2.49 -26.59 18.81
N TYR A 478 -3.14 -25.49 18.41
CA TYR A 478 -2.62 -24.57 17.41
C TYR A 478 -1.48 -23.68 17.93
N VAL A 479 -1.23 -23.68 19.24
CA VAL A 479 -0.19 -22.89 19.90
C VAL A 479 0.85 -23.80 20.58
N GLN A 480 0.87 -25.08 20.22
CA GLN A 480 1.85 -26.04 20.73
C GLN A 480 3.23 -25.83 20.07
N GLY A 481 4.30 -26.06 20.84
CA GLY A 481 5.69 -25.89 20.41
C GLY A 481 6.38 -24.67 21.02
N ARG A 482 7.72 -24.72 21.12
CA ARG A 482 8.52 -23.70 21.83
C ARG A 482 8.40 -22.29 21.25
N VAL A 483 8.33 -22.18 19.91
CA VAL A 483 8.22 -20.89 19.21
C VAL A 483 6.78 -20.39 19.23
N LEU A 484 5.80 -21.21 18.84
CA LEU A 484 4.39 -20.82 18.80
C LEU A 484 3.84 -20.48 20.20
N SER A 485 4.25 -21.19 21.25
CA SER A 485 3.89 -20.85 22.63
C SER A 485 4.46 -19.51 23.10
N ARG A 486 5.68 -19.16 22.69
CA ARG A 486 6.27 -17.84 22.98
C ARG A 486 5.54 -16.74 22.21
N LEU A 487 5.25 -16.96 20.92
CA LEU A 487 4.47 -16.02 20.11
C LEU A 487 3.04 -15.85 20.65
N GLY A 488 2.38 -16.94 21.04
CA GLY A 488 1.04 -16.87 21.61
C GLY A 488 0.98 -16.07 22.91
N ARG A 489 1.99 -16.23 23.79
CA ARG A 489 2.13 -15.37 24.98
C ARG A 489 2.40 -13.92 24.61
N LEU A 490 3.24 -13.68 23.61
CA LEU A 490 3.56 -12.33 23.14
C LEU A 490 2.31 -11.61 22.61
N PHE A 491 1.45 -12.29 21.84
CA PHE A 491 0.23 -11.71 21.28
C PHE A 491 -1.00 -11.83 22.22
N GLY A 492 -0.82 -12.33 23.44
CA GLY A 492 -1.91 -12.44 24.41
C GLY A 492 -3.02 -13.42 24.01
N ILE A 493 -2.68 -14.46 23.23
CA ILE A 493 -3.63 -15.51 22.81
C ILE A 493 -4.16 -16.24 24.05
N ILE A 494 -5.48 -16.43 24.11
CA ILE A 494 -6.19 -17.15 25.17
C ILE A 494 -6.41 -18.59 24.68
N PRO A 495 -5.62 -19.57 25.17
CA PRO A 495 -5.72 -20.95 24.71
C PRO A 495 -6.97 -21.64 25.29
N ILE A 496 -7.68 -22.40 24.45
CA ILE A 496 -8.73 -23.32 24.85
C ILE A 496 -8.22 -24.75 24.72
N ARG A 497 -8.18 -25.49 25.84
CA ARG A 497 -7.84 -26.92 25.86
C ARG A 497 -9.12 -27.75 25.96
N SER A 498 -9.67 -28.18 24.83
CA SER A 498 -10.94 -28.93 24.84
C SER A 498 -10.79 -30.39 25.31
N GLY A 499 -9.56 -30.89 25.44
CA GLY A 499 -9.25 -32.19 26.05
C GLY A 499 -9.25 -32.19 27.59
N ASP A 500 -9.21 -31.02 28.24
CA ASP A 500 -9.08 -30.89 29.71
C ASP A 500 -10.45 -30.82 30.43
N GLY A 501 -11.54 -31.14 29.72
CA GLY A 501 -12.91 -31.20 30.25
C GLY A 501 -13.64 -29.84 30.37
N PRO A 502 -14.94 -29.84 30.75
CA PRO A 502 -15.80 -28.64 30.73
C PRO A 502 -15.33 -27.49 31.62
N ARG A 503 -14.66 -27.80 32.74
CA ARG A 503 -14.16 -26.79 33.69
C ARG A 503 -13.04 -25.93 33.08
N ALA A 504 -12.12 -26.54 32.33
CA ALA A 504 -11.02 -25.83 31.69
C ALA A 504 -11.52 -24.89 30.58
N LEU A 505 -12.51 -25.33 29.79
CA LEU A 505 -13.18 -24.49 28.80
C LEU A 505 -13.81 -23.25 29.46
N ILE A 506 -14.55 -23.43 30.56
CA ILE A 506 -15.18 -22.33 31.30
C ILE A 506 -14.12 -21.34 31.82
N ALA A 507 -13.00 -21.83 32.35
CA ALA A 507 -11.92 -20.98 32.84
C ALA A 507 -11.31 -20.11 31.72
N SER A 508 -11.08 -20.66 30.53
CA SER A 508 -10.60 -19.89 29.37
C SER A 508 -11.62 -18.85 28.90
N LEU A 509 -12.92 -19.16 28.91
CA LEU A 509 -13.97 -18.20 28.57
C LEU A 509 -14.10 -17.08 29.62
N ASN A 510 -13.91 -17.39 30.91
CA ASN A 510 -13.85 -16.38 31.96
C ASN A 510 -12.63 -15.46 31.79
N THR A 511 -11.46 -16.01 31.41
CA THR A 511 -10.27 -15.21 31.09
C THR A 511 -10.52 -14.22 29.96
N ALA A 512 -11.28 -14.63 28.95
CA ALA A 512 -11.73 -13.75 27.87
C ALA A 512 -12.69 -12.66 28.38
N SER A 513 -13.64 -13.00 29.27
CA SER A 513 -14.54 -12.04 29.90
C SER A 513 -13.78 -10.99 30.73
N GLU A 514 -12.79 -11.41 31.52
CA GLU A 514 -11.92 -10.51 32.29
C GLU A 514 -11.10 -9.57 31.38
N ALA A 515 -10.64 -10.06 30.22
CA ALA A 515 -9.96 -9.20 29.24
C ALA A 515 -10.89 -8.12 28.68
N LEU A 516 -12.16 -8.44 28.42
CA LEU A 516 -13.16 -7.43 28.06
C LEU A 516 -13.40 -6.45 29.22
N LEU A 517 -13.49 -6.91 30.48
CA LEU A 517 -13.65 -5.99 31.62
C LEU A 517 -12.47 -5.01 31.78
N ARG A 518 -11.26 -5.41 31.35
CA ARG A 518 -10.07 -4.52 31.29
C ARG A 518 -10.06 -3.57 30.09
N GLY A 519 -11.12 -3.55 29.28
CA GLY A 519 -11.24 -2.69 28.09
C GLY A 519 -10.46 -3.20 26.88
N GLU A 520 -10.04 -4.47 26.87
CA GLU A 520 -9.28 -5.07 25.77
C GLU A 520 -10.22 -5.57 24.64
N LEU A 521 -9.68 -5.75 23.43
CA LEU A 521 -10.40 -6.42 22.35
C LEU A 521 -10.18 -7.93 22.45
N VAL A 522 -11.26 -8.70 22.38
CA VAL A 522 -11.21 -10.17 22.33
C VAL A 522 -11.82 -10.62 21.02
N CYS A 523 -11.23 -11.62 20.37
CA CYS A 523 -11.78 -12.19 19.15
C CYS A 523 -11.98 -13.70 19.29
N ILE A 524 -13.13 -14.19 18.88
CA ILE A 524 -13.49 -15.60 18.87
C ILE A 524 -14.02 -16.03 17.51
N PHE A 525 -13.61 -17.22 17.08
CA PHE A 525 -14.23 -17.92 15.97
C PHE A 525 -15.43 -18.71 16.49
N ALA A 526 -16.64 -18.15 16.36
CA ALA A 526 -17.83 -18.71 16.99
C ALA A 526 -18.27 -20.07 16.41
N GLU A 527 -17.76 -20.46 15.25
CA GLU A 527 -18.01 -21.76 14.62
C GLU A 527 -17.32 -22.94 15.34
N GLY A 528 -16.34 -22.69 16.22
CA GLY A 528 -15.63 -23.71 16.99
C GLY A 528 -14.65 -24.59 16.19
N ALA A 529 -14.78 -24.65 14.86
CA ALA A 529 -13.89 -25.38 13.96
C ALA A 529 -13.73 -24.64 12.63
N ILE A 530 -12.67 -24.95 11.88
CA ILE A 530 -12.53 -24.47 10.50
C ILE A 530 -13.58 -25.15 9.62
N THR A 531 -14.33 -24.36 8.86
CA THR A 531 -15.35 -24.86 7.93
C THR A 531 -14.77 -25.90 6.96
N ARG A 532 -15.53 -26.97 6.75
CA ARG A 532 -15.19 -28.01 5.76
C ARG A 532 -15.81 -27.76 4.41
N THR A 533 -16.75 -26.82 4.29
CA THR A 533 -17.54 -26.53 3.08
C THR A 533 -17.38 -25.10 2.56
N GLY A 534 -16.76 -24.21 3.34
CA GLY A 534 -16.70 -22.79 3.05
C GLY A 534 -18.00 -22.05 3.32
N GLN A 535 -19.03 -22.75 3.81
CA GLN A 535 -20.29 -22.15 4.25
C GLN A 535 -20.20 -21.82 5.74
N LEU A 536 -20.98 -20.82 6.15
CA LEU A 536 -21.08 -20.41 7.54
C LEU A 536 -21.74 -21.53 8.37
N MET A 537 -21.09 -21.93 9.45
CA MET A 537 -21.59 -22.96 10.36
C MET A 537 -22.49 -22.34 11.45
N LYS A 538 -23.02 -23.20 12.32
CA LYS A 538 -23.73 -22.76 13.53
C LYS A 538 -22.73 -22.06 14.48
N PHE A 539 -23.19 -21.03 15.17
CA PHE A 539 -22.39 -20.36 16.20
C PHE A 539 -22.61 -21.00 17.57
N GLU A 540 -21.51 -21.23 18.29
CA GLU A 540 -21.51 -21.86 19.60
C GLU A 540 -21.84 -20.85 20.72
N ARG A 541 -22.52 -21.34 21.77
CA ARG A 541 -22.93 -20.52 22.93
C ARG A 541 -21.77 -19.97 23.77
N GLY A 542 -20.53 -20.37 23.48
CA GLY A 542 -19.33 -19.87 24.15
C GLY A 542 -19.21 -18.34 24.09
N LEU A 543 -19.68 -17.69 23.01
CA LEU A 543 -19.66 -16.23 22.88
C LEU A 543 -20.56 -15.54 23.91
N LEU A 544 -21.76 -16.06 24.17
CA LEU A 544 -22.69 -15.52 25.16
C LEU A 544 -22.11 -15.62 26.58
N ARG A 545 -21.35 -16.69 26.83
CA ARG A 545 -20.67 -16.87 28.12
C ARG A 545 -19.57 -15.84 28.36
N ILE A 546 -18.82 -15.46 27.32
CA ILE A 546 -17.79 -14.41 27.40
C ILE A 546 -18.43 -13.06 27.72
N LEU A 547 -19.59 -12.77 27.11
CA LEU A 547 -20.31 -11.51 27.28
C LEU A 547 -21.00 -11.40 28.65
N LYS A 548 -21.29 -12.52 29.32
CA LYS A 548 -22.01 -12.52 30.60
C LYS A 548 -21.26 -11.68 31.65
N GLY A 549 -21.93 -10.66 32.18
CA GLY A 549 -21.36 -9.75 33.17
C GLY A 549 -20.48 -8.64 32.58
N THR A 550 -20.48 -8.48 31.25
CA THR A 550 -19.79 -7.40 30.54
C THR A 550 -20.80 -6.59 29.73
N ASN A 551 -20.58 -5.28 29.60
CA ASN A 551 -21.34 -4.42 28.68
C ASN A 551 -20.61 -4.25 27.35
N ALA A 552 -19.76 -5.22 26.97
CA ALA A 552 -18.96 -5.13 25.76
C ALA A 552 -19.84 -5.34 24.52
N PRO A 553 -19.81 -4.43 23.53
CA PRO A 553 -20.52 -4.65 22.28
C PRO A 553 -19.87 -5.76 21.46
N VAL A 554 -20.67 -6.45 20.65
CA VAL A 554 -20.22 -7.46 19.71
C VAL A 554 -20.02 -6.85 18.33
N VAL A 555 -18.83 -7.00 17.75
CA VAL A 555 -18.56 -6.59 16.37
C VAL A 555 -18.52 -7.86 15.51
N PRO A 556 -19.51 -8.08 14.62
CA PRO A 556 -19.50 -9.20 13.70
C PRO A 556 -18.40 -9.01 12.66
N VAL A 557 -17.66 -10.08 12.36
CA VAL A 557 -16.54 -10.08 11.40
C VAL A 557 -16.76 -11.17 10.37
N CYS A 558 -16.74 -10.81 9.08
CA CYS A 558 -16.82 -11.77 7.99
C CYS A 558 -15.49 -11.85 7.24
N LEU A 559 -14.92 -13.05 7.24
CA LEU A 559 -13.80 -13.47 6.43
C LEU A 559 -14.33 -14.15 5.15
N ASP A 560 -14.08 -13.55 3.99
CA ASP A 560 -14.54 -14.03 2.69
C ASP A 560 -13.40 -14.09 1.65
N GLU A 561 -13.67 -14.73 0.52
CA GLU A 561 -12.75 -15.03 -0.60
C GLU A 561 -11.60 -15.98 -0.24
N LEU A 562 -11.50 -16.44 1.02
CA LEU A 562 -10.43 -17.31 1.53
C LEU A 562 -10.59 -18.80 1.17
N TRP A 563 -11.79 -19.24 0.77
CA TRP A 563 -12.06 -20.63 0.43
C TRP A 563 -11.41 -21.03 -0.91
N GLY A 564 -10.52 -22.02 -0.89
CA GLY A 564 -9.66 -22.37 -2.03
C GLY A 564 -8.25 -21.79 -1.96
N SER A 565 -7.93 -21.07 -0.89
CA SER A 565 -6.56 -20.68 -0.54
C SER A 565 -5.73 -21.88 -0.08
N ILE A 566 -4.42 -21.68 0.03
CA ILE A 566 -3.44 -22.71 0.45
C ILE A 566 -3.78 -23.27 1.85
N PHE A 567 -4.35 -22.45 2.74
CA PHE A 567 -4.63 -22.78 4.15
C PHE A 567 -6.10 -23.12 4.45
N SER A 568 -6.97 -23.17 3.43
CA SER A 568 -8.36 -23.62 3.58
C SER A 568 -8.47 -25.16 3.63
N TYR A 569 -9.64 -25.75 3.87
CA TYR A 569 -9.86 -27.21 3.71
C TYR A 569 -10.29 -27.62 2.27
N ASP A 570 -10.17 -26.72 1.29
CA ASP A 570 -10.46 -27.04 -0.11
C ASP A 570 -9.66 -28.27 -0.60
N GLN A 571 -10.25 -29.11 -1.45
CA GLN A 571 -9.68 -30.38 -1.93
C GLN A 571 -9.37 -31.44 -0.83
N GLY A 572 -9.98 -31.31 0.35
CA GLY A 572 -9.82 -32.28 1.45
C GLY A 572 -8.47 -32.21 2.16
N LYS A 573 -7.67 -31.18 1.90
CA LYS A 573 -6.34 -30.97 2.51
C LYS A 573 -6.22 -29.55 3.06
N PHE A 574 -5.65 -29.39 4.26
CA PHE A 574 -5.42 -28.08 4.88
C PHE A 574 -4.18 -27.34 4.37
N LEU A 575 -3.14 -28.08 3.94
CA LEU A 575 -1.84 -27.52 3.52
C LEU A 575 -1.39 -28.15 2.19
N TRP A 576 -0.32 -27.60 1.60
CA TRP A 576 0.36 -28.15 0.41
C TRP A 576 -0.48 -28.16 -0.88
N LYS A 577 -1.24 -27.09 -1.09
CA LYS A 577 -2.05 -26.90 -2.30
C LYS A 577 -1.48 -25.80 -3.18
N ARG A 578 -1.68 -25.94 -4.50
CA ARG A 578 -1.40 -24.84 -5.45
C ARG A 578 -2.51 -23.79 -5.34
N PRO A 579 -2.18 -22.52 -5.09
CA PRO A 579 -3.20 -21.47 -4.99
C PRO A 579 -3.92 -21.28 -6.35
N ARG A 580 -5.25 -21.15 -6.33
CA ARG A 580 -6.05 -20.91 -7.56
C ARG A 580 -5.76 -19.54 -8.20
N HIS A 581 -5.28 -18.60 -7.39
CA HIS A 581 -4.97 -17.22 -7.75
C HIS A 581 -3.71 -16.76 -7.00
N TRP A 582 -2.89 -15.93 -7.63
CA TRP A 582 -1.73 -15.31 -7.00
C TRP A 582 -1.59 -13.84 -7.42
N PRO A 583 -1.54 -12.87 -6.49
CA PRO A 583 -1.85 -13.00 -5.06
C PRO A 583 -3.34 -13.35 -4.83
N TYR A 584 -3.62 -14.12 -3.78
CA TYR A 584 -4.96 -14.64 -3.52
C TYR A 584 -5.84 -13.58 -2.81
N PRO A 585 -7.04 -13.24 -3.32
CA PRO A 585 -7.88 -12.20 -2.72
C PRO A 585 -8.38 -12.62 -1.33
N VAL A 586 -8.43 -11.66 -0.41
CA VAL A 586 -9.00 -11.83 0.94
C VAL A 586 -9.82 -10.59 1.27
N SER A 587 -11.06 -10.77 1.70
CA SER A 587 -11.89 -9.68 2.19
C SER A 587 -12.25 -9.91 3.66
N ILE A 588 -12.00 -8.90 4.49
CA ILE A 588 -12.32 -8.88 5.92
C ILE A 588 -13.28 -7.72 6.15
N LEU A 589 -14.51 -8.03 6.53
CA LEU A 589 -15.56 -7.04 6.76
C LEU A 589 -15.85 -6.98 8.26
N PHE A 590 -15.76 -5.80 8.85
CA PHE A 590 -16.15 -5.52 10.23
C PHE A 590 -17.51 -4.82 10.21
N GLY A 591 -18.55 -5.48 10.73
CA GLY A 591 -19.90 -4.93 10.77
C GLY A 591 -20.11 -3.95 11.92
N ARG A 592 -21.30 -3.35 11.96
CA ARG A 592 -21.68 -2.43 13.04
C ARG A 592 -21.75 -3.18 14.37
N ALA A 593 -21.30 -2.51 15.43
CA ALA A 593 -21.33 -3.04 16.77
C ALA A 593 -22.78 -3.27 17.24
N ILE A 594 -23.05 -4.46 17.79
CA ILE A 594 -24.34 -4.88 18.34
C ILE A 594 -24.23 -4.80 19.86
N ALA A 595 -25.09 -3.99 20.48
CA ALA A 595 -25.22 -3.92 21.92
C ALA A 595 -26.11 -5.07 22.43
N GLU A 596 -25.85 -5.54 23.65
CA GLU A 596 -26.73 -6.47 24.37
C GLU A 596 -27.13 -7.73 23.57
N VAL A 597 -26.15 -8.60 23.31
CA VAL A 597 -26.40 -9.88 22.62
C VAL A 597 -26.80 -10.97 23.60
N ASP A 598 -28.01 -11.50 23.43
CA ASP A 598 -28.58 -12.62 24.19
C ASP A 598 -28.71 -13.92 23.38
N ASP A 599 -28.84 -13.81 22.04
CA ASP A 599 -28.90 -14.94 21.11
C ASP A 599 -27.72 -14.95 20.11
N THR A 600 -27.11 -16.13 19.96
CA THR A 600 -26.07 -16.39 18.96
C THR A 600 -26.54 -16.20 17.52
N GLU A 601 -27.84 -16.41 17.23
CA GLU A 601 -28.38 -16.29 15.87
C GLU A 601 -28.43 -14.84 15.38
N VAL A 602 -28.54 -13.86 16.28
CA VAL A 602 -28.47 -12.43 15.92
C VAL A 602 -27.09 -12.11 15.35
N VAL A 603 -26.03 -12.57 16.02
CA VAL A 603 -24.64 -12.36 15.56
C VAL A 603 -24.37 -13.16 14.29
N ARG A 604 -24.84 -14.40 14.22
CA ARG A 604 -24.70 -15.24 13.01
C ARG A 604 -25.38 -14.59 11.80
N SER A 605 -26.58 -14.06 11.97
CA SER A 605 -27.33 -13.35 10.92
C SER A 605 -26.60 -12.09 10.46
N ALA A 606 -26.00 -11.33 11.38
CA ALA A 606 -25.17 -10.18 11.03
C ALA A 606 -23.92 -10.59 10.22
N VAL A 607 -23.26 -11.71 10.56
CA VAL A 607 -22.14 -12.25 9.77
C VAL A 607 -22.60 -12.73 8.39
N LEU A 608 -23.79 -13.33 8.27
CA LEU A 608 -24.39 -13.69 6.97
C LEU A 608 -24.68 -12.46 6.12
N GLU A 609 -25.19 -11.39 6.71
CA GLU A 609 -25.43 -10.13 6.00
C GLU A 609 -24.12 -9.54 5.48
N LEU A 610 -23.05 -9.55 6.30
CA LEU A 610 -21.72 -9.16 5.85
C LEU A 610 -21.20 -10.06 4.72
N ASN A 611 -21.47 -11.36 4.75
CA ASN A 611 -21.12 -12.27 3.66
C ASN A 611 -21.85 -11.89 2.35
N ALA A 612 -23.15 -11.59 2.43
CA ALA A 612 -23.92 -11.11 1.29
C ALA A 612 -23.39 -9.78 0.74
N GLN A 613 -23.03 -8.84 1.62
CA GLN A 613 -22.37 -7.58 1.24
C GLN A 613 -21.02 -7.84 0.53
N SER A 614 -20.21 -8.77 1.04
CA SER A 614 -18.94 -9.15 0.41
C SER A 614 -19.16 -9.71 -1.00
N MET A 615 -20.20 -10.53 -1.20
CA MET A 615 -20.59 -11.03 -2.53
C MET A 615 -20.97 -9.93 -3.51
N LEU A 616 -21.61 -8.85 -3.04
CA LEU A 616 -21.90 -7.68 -3.88
C LEU A 616 -20.61 -6.90 -4.21
N LEU A 617 -19.72 -6.71 -3.23
CA LEU A 617 -18.44 -5.98 -3.42
C LEU A 617 -17.48 -6.69 -4.38
N ARG A 618 -17.55 -8.02 -4.52
CA ARG A 618 -16.72 -8.78 -5.48
C ARG A 618 -17.29 -8.81 -6.90
N LYS A 619 -18.54 -8.42 -7.12
CA LYS A 619 -19.26 -8.49 -8.41
C LYS A 619 -18.47 -7.92 -9.59
N GLU A 620 -17.86 -6.75 -9.42
CA GLU A 620 -17.07 -6.09 -10.46
C GLU A 620 -15.71 -6.75 -10.72
N ARG A 621 -15.25 -7.59 -9.80
CA ARG A 621 -13.95 -8.26 -9.83
C ARG A 621 -14.05 -9.70 -10.32
N SER A 622 -15.26 -10.29 -10.24
CA SER A 622 -15.55 -11.63 -10.73
C SER A 622 -15.37 -11.70 -12.24
N MET A 623 -14.66 -12.73 -12.69
CA MET A 623 -14.49 -12.98 -14.12
C MET A 623 -15.84 -13.38 -14.74
N ILE A 624 -16.22 -12.73 -15.84
CA ILE A 624 -17.44 -13.11 -16.58
C ILE A 624 -17.33 -14.55 -17.14
N PRO A 625 -18.45 -15.29 -17.29
CA PRO A 625 -18.48 -16.64 -17.83
C PRO A 625 -17.65 -16.85 -19.11
N ALA A 626 -17.72 -15.94 -20.07
CA ALA A 626 -16.97 -16.03 -21.33
C ALA A 626 -15.43 -16.08 -21.13
N LEU A 627 -14.90 -15.25 -20.23
CA LEU A 627 -13.47 -15.26 -19.90
C LEU A 627 -13.08 -16.50 -19.09
N ARG A 628 -13.96 -16.97 -18.20
CA ARG A 628 -13.76 -18.23 -17.45
C ARG A 628 -13.69 -19.42 -18.39
N PHE A 629 -14.54 -19.47 -19.41
CA PHE A 629 -14.53 -20.47 -20.47
C PHE A 629 -13.18 -20.52 -21.20
N ILE A 630 -12.67 -19.38 -21.66
CA ILE A 630 -11.33 -19.32 -22.29
C ILE A 630 -10.26 -19.88 -21.36
N ARG A 631 -10.26 -19.43 -20.09
CA ARG A 631 -9.27 -19.87 -19.10
C ARG A 631 -9.34 -21.37 -18.87
N GLN A 632 -10.53 -21.93 -18.70
CA GLN A 632 -10.70 -23.36 -18.44
C GLN A 632 -10.34 -24.22 -19.64
N CYS A 633 -10.76 -23.85 -20.86
CA CYS A 633 -10.38 -24.56 -22.07
C CYS A 633 -8.85 -24.57 -22.30
N ARG A 634 -8.14 -23.49 -21.93
CA ARG A 634 -6.67 -23.44 -21.98
C ARG A 634 -6.02 -24.38 -20.96
N LEU A 635 -6.56 -24.44 -19.74
CA LEU A 635 -6.08 -25.36 -18.70
C LEU A 635 -6.30 -26.83 -19.08
N SER A 636 -7.39 -27.13 -19.79
CA SER A 636 -7.76 -28.47 -20.23
C SER A 636 -7.54 -28.70 -21.74
N TRP A 637 -6.51 -28.09 -22.33
CA TRP A 637 -6.32 -28.03 -23.79
C TRP A 637 -6.44 -29.39 -24.50
N GLY A 638 -5.77 -30.42 -23.98
CA GLY A 638 -5.76 -31.77 -24.54
C GLY A 638 -6.81 -32.72 -23.97
N ARG A 639 -7.62 -32.30 -22.99
CA ARG A 639 -8.60 -33.17 -22.33
C ARG A 639 -9.98 -33.01 -22.96
N MET A 640 -10.77 -34.09 -22.97
CA MET A 640 -12.18 -34.07 -23.33
C MET A 640 -12.92 -33.02 -22.50
N LYS A 641 -13.76 -32.21 -23.16
CA LYS A 641 -14.50 -31.13 -22.49
C LYS A 641 -16.00 -31.18 -22.76
N VAL A 642 -16.41 -31.58 -23.96
CA VAL A 642 -17.82 -31.77 -24.33
C VAL A 642 -17.95 -32.91 -25.32
N GLY A 643 -19.05 -33.64 -25.26
CA GLY A 643 -19.46 -34.62 -26.27
C GLY A 643 -20.98 -34.74 -26.35
N ASP A 644 -21.49 -35.25 -27.46
CA ASP A 644 -22.92 -35.49 -27.66
C ASP A 644 -23.23 -36.91 -28.17
N SER A 645 -24.52 -37.24 -28.18
CA SER A 645 -25.03 -38.55 -28.64
C SER A 645 -24.83 -38.78 -30.15
N GLY A 646 -24.45 -37.75 -30.91
CA GLY A 646 -24.05 -37.88 -32.31
C GLY A 646 -22.63 -38.41 -32.48
N GLY A 647 -21.93 -38.74 -31.39
CA GLY A 647 -20.55 -39.23 -31.40
C GLY A 647 -19.50 -38.12 -31.54
N THR A 648 -19.92 -36.85 -31.55
CA THR A 648 -18.97 -35.73 -31.63
C THR A 648 -18.36 -35.50 -30.26
N VAL A 649 -17.04 -35.45 -30.20
CA VAL A 649 -16.28 -35.18 -28.97
C VAL A 649 -15.24 -34.08 -29.23
N LEU A 650 -15.24 -33.04 -28.39
CA LEU A 650 -14.27 -31.96 -28.46
C LEU A 650 -13.42 -31.88 -27.19
N THR A 651 -12.12 -31.69 -27.41
CA THR A 651 -11.18 -31.32 -26.33
C THR A 651 -11.30 -29.83 -25.99
N GLY A 652 -10.77 -29.40 -24.84
CA GLY A 652 -10.78 -27.99 -24.44
C GLY A 652 -10.20 -27.06 -25.52
N GLY A 653 -9.09 -27.45 -26.15
CA GLY A 653 -8.48 -26.71 -27.25
C GLY A 653 -9.37 -26.65 -28.49
N ARG A 654 -9.94 -27.79 -28.91
CA ARG A 654 -10.84 -27.85 -30.09
C ARG A 654 -12.12 -27.05 -29.87
N LEU A 655 -12.70 -27.12 -28.67
CA LEU A 655 -13.88 -26.36 -28.28
C LEU A 655 -13.61 -24.84 -28.31
N LEU A 656 -12.49 -24.40 -27.73
CA LEU A 656 -12.11 -22.98 -27.73
C LEU A 656 -11.80 -22.45 -29.13
N MET A 657 -11.05 -23.21 -29.93
CA MET A 657 -10.78 -22.84 -31.34
C MET A 657 -12.06 -22.79 -32.15
N GLY A 658 -12.96 -23.77 -31.96
CA GLY A 658 -14.28 -23.79 -32.57
C GLY A 658 -15.09 -22.55 -32.21
N ALA A 659 -15.21 -22.23 -30.92
CA ALA A 659 -15.95 -21.07 -30.45
C ALA A 659 -15.37 -19.73 -30.95
N LEU A 660 -14.04 -19.59 -31.02
CA LEU A 660 -13.37 -18.37 -31.54
C LEU A 660 -13.54 -18.22 -33.05
N ALA A 661 -13.38 -19.30 -33.83
CA ALA A 661 -13.60 -19.28 -35.27
C ALA A 661 -15.08 -18.99 -35.58
N PHE A 662 -15.98 -19.61 -34.83
CA PHE A 662 -17.42 -19.42 -34.98
C PHE A 662 -17.85 -18.01 -34.62
N ARG A 663 -17.34 -17.46 -33.51
CA ARG A 663 -17.50 -16.04 -33.16
C ARG A 663 -17.12 -15.13 -34.32
N ARG A 664 -15.92 -15.31 -34.88
CA ARG A 664 -15.40 -14.43 -35.94
C ARG A 664 -16.30 -14.45 -37.16
N LEU A 665 -16.75 -15.63 -37.57
CA LEU A 665 -17.71 -15.76 -38.66
C LEU A 665 -19.04 -15.04 -38.35
N LEU A 666 -19.57 -15.27 -37.13
CA LEU A 666 -20.82 -14.66 -36.69
C LEU A 666 -20.72 -13.13 -36.66
N THR A 667 -19.66 -12.56 -36.08
CA THR A 667 -19.51 -11.09 -35.95
C THR A 667 -19.19 -10.40 -37.26
N ASP A 668 -18.42 -11.04 -38.15
CA ASP A 668 -17.85 -10.36 -39.29
C ASP A 668 -18.70 -10.54 -40.56
N ARG A 669 -19.52 -11.61 -40.65
CA ARG A 669 -20.17 -12.00 -41.93
C ARG A 669 -21.65 -12.37 -41.84
N VAL A 670 -22.19 -12.67 -40.66
CA VAL A 670 -23.51 -13.32 -40.55
C VAL A 670 -24.49 -12.51 -39.71
N LEU A 671 -24.08 -12.10 -38.51
CA LEU A 671 -24.97 -11.38 -37.62
C LEU A 671 -25.03 -9.90 -37.99
N ALA A 672 -26.23 -9.33 -37.93
CA ALA A 672 -26.41 -7.89 -38.09
C ALA A 672 -25.65 -7.11 -37.00
N ALA A 673 -25.04 -5.97 -37.38
CA ALA A 673 -24.24 -5.16 -36.48
C ALA A 673 -25.05 -4.64 -35.28
N ASP A 674 -26.34 -4.36 -35.47
CA ASP A 674 -27.29 -3.84 -34.47
C ASP A 674 -28.06 -4.93 -33.70
N GLY A 675 -27.99 -6.21 -34.11
CA GLY A 675 -28.71 -7.30 -33.46
C GLY A 675 -28.09 -7.69 -32.12
N HIS A 676 -28.63 -7.19 -31.00
CA HIS A 676 -28.10 -7.45 -29.66
C HIS A 676 -28.53 -8.81 -29.09
N TYR A 677 -29.73 -9.30 -29.48
CA TYR A 677 -30.30 -10.59 -29.11
C TYR A 677 -30.30 -11.55 -30.30
N VAL A 678 -29.84 -12.79 -30.06
CA VAL A 678 -29.78 -13.83 -31.09
C VAL A 678 -30.52 -15.06 -30.60
N GLY A 679 -31.50 -15.53 -31.37
CA GLY A 679 -32.25 -16.74 -31.07
C GLY A 679 -31.38 -17.98 -31.28
N VAL A 680 -31.53 -18.97 -30.41
CA VAL A 680 -30.86 -20.27 -30.54
C VAL A 680 -31.93 -21.35 -30.42
N LEU A 681 -32.13 -22.11 -31.49
CA LEU A 681 -33.07 -23.23 -31.55
C LEU A 681 -32.28 -24.52 -31.82
N LEU A 682 -31.59 -25.00 -30.79
CA LEU A 682 -30.73 -26.19 -30.88
C LEU A 682 -30.94 -27.09 -29.67
N PRO A 683 -30.84 -28.43 -29.84
CA PRO A 683 -30.85 -29.37 -28.73
C PRO A 683 -29.54 -29.27 -27.92
N PRO A 684 -29.51 -29.80 -26.67
CA PRO A 684 -28.29 -29.86 -25.85
C PRO A 684 -27.23 -30.77 -26.49
N SER A 685 -26.44 -30.18 -27.38
CA SER A 685 -25.47 -30.84 -28.27
C SER A 685 -24.18 -30.03 -28.35
N VAL A 686 -23.12 -30.60 -28.95
CA VAL A 686 -21.86 -29.86 -29.16
C VAL A 686 -22.10 -28.59 -29.99
N GLY A 687 -22.98 -28.64 -30.99
CA GLY A 687 -23.38 -27.47 -31.78
C GLY A 687 -24.06 -26.40 -30.93
N GLY A 688 -24.96 -26.78 -30.02
CA GLY A 688 -25.61 -25.86 -29.08
C GLY A 688 -24.63 -25.17 -28.13
N VAL A 689 -23.62 -25.91 -27.65
CA VAL A 689 -22.55 -25.35 -26.80
C VAL A 689 -21.68 -24.37 -27.59
N LEU A 690 -21.26 -24.73 -28.81
CA LEU A 690 -20.48 -23.86 -29.68
C LEU A 690 -21.22 -22.56 -30.02
N ALA A 691 -22.52 -22.64 -30.32
CA ALA A 691 -23.34 -21.47 -30.60
C ALA A 691 -23.43 -20.52 -29.38
N ASN A 692 -23.81 -21.05 -28.22
CA ASN A 692 -23.93 -20.23 -27.01
C ASN A 692 -22.59 -19.63 -26.56
N THR A 693 -21.50 -20.40 -26.61
CA THR A 693 -20.17 -19.90 -26.22
C THR A 693 -19.63 -18.87 -27.22
N ALA A 694 -19.86 -19.05 -28.53
CA ALA A 694 -19.48 -18.05 -29.53
C ALA A 694 -20.25 -16.75 -29.39
N LEU A 695 -21.56 -16.80 -29.14
CA LEU A 695 -22.39 -15.61 -28.86
C LEU A 695 -21.90 -14.88 -27.61
N ALA A 696 -21.63 -15.61 -26.53
CA ALA A 696 -21.08 -15.04 -25.30
C ALA A 696 -19.70 -14.37 -25.52
N LEU A 697 -18.82 -14.99 -26.31
CA LEU A 697 -17.53 -14.39 -26.69
C LEU A 697 -17.67 -13.18 -27.62
N SER A 698 -18.80 -13.07 -28.33
CA SER A 698 -19.15 -11.93 -29.19
C SER A 698 -19.76 -10.76 -28.42
N GLY A 699 -20.10 -10.95 -27.13
CA GLY A 699 -20.87 -9.98 -26.35
C GLY A 699 -22.33 -9.87 -26.78
N LYS A 700 -22.86 -10.86 -27.50
CA LYS A 700 -24.28 -10.95 -27.90
C LYS A 700 -25.07 -11.75 -26.86
N VAL A 701 -26.35 -11.44 -26.69
CA VAL A 701 -27.23 -12.11 -25.74
C VAL A 701 -27.89 -13.31 -26.41
N SER A 702 -27.67 -14.51 -25.89
CA SER A 702 -28.32 -15.70 -26.45
C SER A 702 -29.73 -15.88 -25.88
N VAL A 703 -30.71 -16.14 -26.75
CA VAL A 703 -32.08 -16.45 -26.37
C VAL A 703 -32.39 -17.86 -26.84
N ASN A 704 -32.23 -18.84 -25.95
CA ASN A 704 -32.50 -20.23 -26.30
C ASN A 704 -34.02 -20.43 -26.35
N LEU A 705 -34.56 -20.64 -27.55
CA LEU A 705 -36.00 -20.76 -27.79
C LEU A 705 -36.49 -22.13 -27.34
N ASN A 706 -37.63 -22.14 -26.64
CA ASN A 706 -38.23 -23.38 -26.17
C ASN A 706 -38.95 -24.09 -27.31
N TYR A 707 -38.25 -25.07 -27.89
CA TYR A 707 -38.80 -25.90 -28.95
C TYR A 707 -39.92 -26.85 -28.49
N THR A 708 -40.38 -26.85 -27.24
CA THR A 708 -41.60 -27.57 -26.83
C THR A 708 -42.88 -26.74 -26.94
N LEU A 709 -42.75 -25.42 -27.16
CA LEU A 709 -43.88 -24.51 -27.37
C LEU A 709 -44.44 -24.64 -28.79
N SER A 710 -45.64 -24.08 -28.99
CA SER A 710 -46.21 -23.88 -30.32
C SER A 710 -45.45 -22.80 -31.08
N ASP A 711 -45.56 -22.83 -32.41
CA ASP A 711 -44.95 -21.84 -33.31
C ASP A 711 -45.37 -20.42 -32.96
N ASP A 712 -46.66 -20.20 -32.65
CA ASP A 712 -47.20 -18.89 -32.26
C ASP A 712 -46.53 -18.33 -30.99
N LEU A 713 -46.29 -19.18 -29.99
CA LEU A 713 -45.63 -18.79 -28.74
C LEU A 713 -44.13 -18.58 -28.92
N MET A 714 -43.47 -19.33 -29.81
CA MET A 714 -42.08 -19.06 -30.19
C MET A 714 -41.96 -17.73 -30.93
N ASN A 715 -42.87 -17.44 -31.86
CA ASN A 715 -42.93 -16.19 -32.59
C ASN A 715 -43.26 -14.99 -31.69
N TYR A 716 -44.11 -15.20 -30.68
CA TYR A 716 -44.28 -14.22 -29.60
C TYR A 716 -42.95 -13.92 -28.90
N CYS A 717 -42.20 -14.94 -28.48
CA CYS A 717 -40.88 -14.75 -27.85
C CYS A 717 -39.89 -14.00 -28.76
N ILE A 718 -39.89 -14.32 -30.07
CA ILE A 718 -39.05 -13.69 -31.08
C ILE A 718 -39.37 -12.20 -31.19
N ARG A 719 -40.64 -11.84 -31.30
CA ARG A 719 -41.08 -10.43 -31.40
C ARG A 719 -40.78 -9.67 -30.10
N GLU A 720 -41.08 -10.25 -28.95
CA GLU A 720 -40.88 -9.63 -27.64
C GLU A 720 -39.40 -9.34 -27.35
N ALA A 721 -38.51 -10.27 -27.70
CA ALA A 721 -37.06 -10.08 -27.54
C ALA A 721 -36.39 -9.33 -28.71
N GLY A 722 -37.14 -8.96 -29.75
CA GLY A 722 -36.60 -8.29 -30.93
C GLY A 722 -35.59 -9.13 -31.72
N ILE A 723 -35.79 -10.46 -31.75
CA ILE A 723 -34.88 -11.40 -32.42
C ILE A 723 -35.11 -11.31 -33.93
N ARG A 724 -34.05 -11.03 -34.70
CA ARG A 724 -34.10 -11.06 -36.18
C ARG A 724 -33.60 -12.36 -36.77
N GLN A 725 -32.67 -13.01 -36.07
CA GLN A 725 -31.91 -14.15 -36.56
C GLN A 725 -31.91 -15.27 -35.52
N VAL A 726 -32.15 -16.50 -35.98
CA VAL A 726 -32.20 -17.71 -35.15
C VAL A 726 -31.19 -18.73 -35.66
N LEU A 727 -30.25 -19.12 -34.80
CA LEU A 727 -29.29 -20.19 -35.08
C LEU A 727 -29.98 -21.55 -34.87
N THR A 728 -29.94 -22.41 -35.89
CA THR A 728 -30.51 -23.77 -35.85
C THR A 728 -29.67 -24.74 -36.69
N SER A 729 -30.07 -26.01 -36.78
CA SER A 729 -29.44 -27.01 -37.66
C SER A 729 -30.48 -27.66 -38.56
N ARG A 730 -30.07 -28.05 -39.78
CA ARG A 730 -30.99 -28.71 -40.74
C ARG A 730 -31.51 -30.02 -40.17
N ALA A 731 -30.62 -30.79 -39.56
CA ALA A 731 -30.97 -32.03 -38.88
C ALA A 731 -31.98 -31.86 -37.73
N PHE A 732 -32.05 -30.68 -37.10
CA PHE A 732 -33.06 -30.38 -36.08
C PHE A 732 -34.40 -30.01 -36.72
N ILE A 733 -34.40 -29.11 -37.71
CA ILE A 733 -35.62 -28.68 -38.41
C ILE A 733 -36.30 -29.83 -39.14
N GLU A 734 -35.53 -30.77 -39.71
CA GLU A 734 -36.10 -31.99 -40.33
C GLU A 734 -36.86 -32.86 -39.32
N LYS A 735 -36.37 -32.96 -38.08
CA LYS A 735 -37.02 -33.73 -37.01
C LYS A 735 -38.20 -32.98 -36.39
N LYS A 736 -38.11 -31.65 -36.33
CA LYS A 736 -39.16 -30.79 -35.79
C LYS A 736 -39.34 -29.56 -36.68
N PRO A 737 -40.19 -29.66 -37.72
CA PRO A 737 -40.51 -28.52 -38.57
C PRO A 737 -41.18 -27.42 -37.75
N VAL A 738 -40.69 -26.19 -37.85
CA VAL A 738 -41.23 -25.02 -37.15
C VAL A 738 -41.29 -23.84 -38.13
N LYS A 739 -42.34 -23.01 -38.02
CA LYS A 739 -42.47 -21.78 -38.79
C LYS A 739 -42.16 -20.58 -37.89
N LEU A 740 -41.00 -19.96 -38.12
CA LEU A 740 -40.52 -18.84 -37.30
C LEU A 740 -40.50 -17.51 -38.07
N ASP A 741 -40.91 -16.43 -37.40
CA ASP A 741 -40.87 -15.05 -37.89
C ASP A 741 -39.45 -14.43 -37.81
N ALA A 742 -38.43 -15.22 -38.16
CA ALA A 742 -37.02 -14.81 -38.10
C ALA A 742 -36.18 -15.53 -39.16
N GLU A 743 -35.05 -14.93 -39.54
CA GLU A 743 -34.09 -15.53 -40.46
C GLU A 743 -33.42 -16.74 -39.80
N LEU A 744 -33.57 -17.92 -40.41
CA LEU A 744 -32.95 -19.15 -39.94
C LEU A 744 -31.53 -19.28 -40.49
N ILE A 745 -30.55 -19.35 -39.60
CA ILE A 745 -29.15 -19.57 -39.94
C ILE A 745 -28.76 -20.99 -39.52
N PHE A 746 -28.34 -21.78 -40.50
CA PHE A 746 -27.97 -23.18 -40.29
C PHE A 746 -26.50 -23.37 -39.93
N LEU A 747 -26.22 -24.11 -38.85
CA LEU A 747 -24.85 -24.40 -38.40
C LEU A 747 -24.00 -25.10 -39.48
N GLU A 748 -24.62 -25.92 -40.32
CA GLU A 748 -23.97 -26.63 -41.42
C GLU A 748 -23.38 -25.65 -42.46
N ASP A 749 -24.13 -24.60 -42.81
CA ASP A 749 -23.71 -23.58 -43.78
C ASP A 749 -22.60 -22.71 -43.19
N LEU A 750 -22.61 -22.50 -41.88
CA LEU A 750 -21.54 -21.78 -41.21
C LEU A 750 -20.25 -22.58 -41.17
N LYS A 751 -20.32 -23.91 -41.00
CA LYS A 751 -19.14 -24.78 -40.97
C LYS A 751 -18.37 -24.76 -42.28
N THR A 752 -19.06 -24.64 -43.42
CA THR A 752 -18.43 -24.56 -44.75
C THR A 752 -17.79 -23.20 -45.02
N GLN A 753 -18.29 -22.12 -44.41
CA GLN A 753 -17.75 -20.77 -44.55
C GLN A 753 -16.50 -20.47 -43.69
N ILE A 754 -16.15 -21.33 -42.74
CA ILE A 754 -14.95 -21.17 -41.90
C ILE A 754 -13.69 -21.40 -42.74
N THR A 755 -12.94 -20.34 -42.99
CA THR A 755 -11.71 -20.39 -43.79
C THR A 755 -10.53 -20.94 -42.99
N THR A 756 -9.46 -21.38 -43.69
CA THR A 756 -8.19 -21.76 -43.04
C THR A 756 -7.59 -20.62 -42.22
N PHE A 757 -7.74 -19.37 -42.69
CA PHE A 757 -7.29 -18.19 -41.97
C PHE A 757 -8.03 -18.02 -40.62
N ASP A 758 -9.34 -18.27 -40.59
CA ASP A 758 -10.15 -18.20 -39.37
C ASP A 758 -9.72 -19.27 -38.36
N ARG A 759 -9.40 -20.49 -38.82
CA ARG A 759 -8.89 -21.58 -37.98
C ARG A 759 -7.52 -21.27 -37.38
N VAL A 760 -6.59 -20.77 -38.20
CA VAL A 760 -5.23 -20.39 -37.73
C VAL A 760 -5.31 -19.24 -36.73
N THR A 761 -6.11 -18.22 -37.03
CA THR A 761 -6.33 -17.08 -36.13
C THR A 761 -6.91 -17.55 -34.79
N ALA A 762 -7.92 -18.42 -34.82
CA ALA A 762 -8.52 -18.99 -33.62
C ALA A 762 -7.52 -19.84 -32.80
N ALA A 763 -6.61 -20.57 -33.45
CA ALA A 763 -5.56 -21.32 -32.77
C ALA A 763 -4.55 -20.40 -32.06
N ILE A 764 -4.09 -19.35 -32.74
CA ILE A 764 -3.16 -18.35 -32.18
C ILE A 764 -3.83 -17.63 -31.00
N GLN A 765 -5.04 -17.11 -31.20
CA GLN A 765 -5.83 -16.46 -30.15
C GLN A 765 -6.11 -17.40 -28.98
N GLY A 766 -6.48 -18.65 -29.27
CA GLY A 766 -6.81 -19.67 -28.28
C GLY A 766 -5.62 -20.06 -27.40
N LYS A 767 -4.42 -20.21 -27.96
CA LYS A 767 -3.26 -20.78 -27.25
C LYS A 767 -2.21 -19.76 -26.82
N LEU A 768 -1.87 -18.79 -27.67
CA LEU A 768 -0.68 -17.95 -27.51
C LEU A 768 -0.98 -16.56 -26.93
N VAL A 769 -2.13 -15.97 -27.24
CA VAL A 769 -2.43 -14.58 -26.84
C VAL A 769 -2.73 -14.48 -25.34
N PRO A 770 -2.04 -13.60 -24.58
CA PRO A 770 -2.34 -13.39 -23.16
C PRO A 770 -3.80 -13.00 -22.91
N LEU A 771 -4.41 -13.51 -21.85
CA LEU A 771 -5.87 -13.36 -21.59
C LEU A 771 -6.31 -11.89 -21.54
N ARG A 772 -5.49 -10.99 -20.99
CA ARG A 772 -5.79 -9.54 -20.94
C ARG A 772 -5.86 -8.90 -22.34
N MET A 773 -4.96 -9.31 -23.24
CA MET A 773 -4.93 -8.79 -24.60
C MET A 773 -6.07 -9.40 -25.42
N LEU A 774 -6.32 -10.70 -25.27
CA LEU A 774 -7.45 -11.36 -25.91
C LEU A 774 -8.79 -10.75 -25.46
N SER A 775 -8.97 -10.48 -24.17
CA SER A 775 -10.17 -9.81 -23.65
C SER A 775 -10.43 -8.46 -24.33
N ARG A 776 -9.38 -7.67 -24.60
CA ARG A 776 -9.50 -6.40 -25.33
C ARG A 776 -9.81 -6.61 -26.81
N LEU A 777 -9.14 -7.55 -27.47
CA LEU A 777 -9.36 -7.89 -28.88
C LEU A 777 -10.79 -8.37 -29.14
N LEU A 778 -11.35 -9.13 -28.20
CA LEU A 778 -12.71 -9.65 -28.31
C LEU A 778 -13.78 -8.65 -27.84
N GLY A 779 -13.41 -7.48 -27.34
CA GLY A 779 -14.33 -6.48 -26.78
C GLY A 779 -14.94 -6.85 -25.42
N LEU A 780 -14.52 -7.97 -24.82
CA LEU A 780 -15.04 -8.50 -23.56
C LEU A 780 -14.71 -7.60 -22.35
N ASN A 781 -13.71 -6.73 -22.48
CA ASN A 781 -13.37 -5.75 -21.45
C ASN A 781 -14.39 -4.61 -21.32
N ARG A 782 -15.31 -4.47 -22.28
CA ARG A 782 -16.39 -3.47 -22.23
C ARG A 782 -17.64 -3.99 -21.50
N LEU A 783 -17.78 -5.31 -21.40
CA LEU A 783 -18.91 -5.95 -20.72
C LEU A 783 -18.79 -5.75 -19.20
N ARG A 784 -19.90 -5.35 -18.59
CA ARG A 784 -20.08 -5.24 -17.14
C ARG A 784 -20.72 -6.51 -16.60
N SER A 785 -20.55 -6.73 -15.30
CA SER A 785 -21.11 -7.90 -14.62
C SER A 785 -22.65 -7.93 -14.66
N ASP A 786 -23.29 -6.78 -14.80
CA ASP A 786 -24.76 -6.63 -14.92
C ASP A 786 -25.30 -6.78 -16.34
N ASP A 787 -24.43 -6.81 -17.35
CA ASP A 787 -24.89 -6.95 -18.72
C ASP A 787 -25.53 -8.34 -18.92
N PRO A 788 -26.63 -8.44 -19.68
CA PRO A 788 -27.29 -9.72 -19.96
C PRO A 788 -26.35 -10.67 -20.71
N LEU A 789 -26.30 -11.93 -20.27
CA LEU A 789 -25.64 -13.02 -20.99
C LEU A 789 -26.67 -13.83 -21.79
N THR A 790 -27.86 -14.04 -21.21
CA THR A 790 -28.94 -14.79 -21.85
C THR A 790 -30.31 -14.29 -21.41
N VAL A 791 -31.33 -14.53 -22.24
CA VAL A 791 -32.74 -14.40 -21.86
C VAL A 791 -33.38 -15.78 -21.91
N ILE A 792 -34.08 -16.15 -20.83
CA ILE A 792 -34.81 -17.40 -20.73
C ILE A 792 -36.30 -17.10 -20.57
N PHE A 793 -37.12 -17.60 -21.49
CA PHE A 793 -38.56 -17.46 -21.40
C PHE A 793 -39.17 -18.53 -20.49
N THR A 794 -40.02 -18.11 -19.56
CA THR A 794 -40.77 -19.00 -18.67
C THR A 794 -42.26 -18.94 -19.00
N SER A 795 -42.95 -20.08 -18.90
CA SER A 795 -44.42 -20.13 -19.03
C SER A 795 -45.03 -19.36 -17.85
N GLY A 796 -45.53 -18.14 -18.09
CA GLY A 796 -46.21 -17.36 -17.06
C GLY A 796 -47.55 -17.99 -16.66
N SER A 797 -48.07 -17.64 -15.49
CA SER A 797 -49.44 -18.00 -15.07
C SER A 797 -50.52 -17.43 -15.99
N THR A 798 -50.17 -16.46 -16.85
CA THR A 798 -51.03 -15.74 -17.77
C THR A 798 -51.08 -16.33 -19.19
N GLY A 799 -50.47 -17.50 -19.43
CA GLY A 799 -50.42 -18.15 -20.75
C GLY A 799 -49.29 -17.64 -21.67
N GLU A 800 -49.01 -16.33 -21.66
CA GLU A 800 -47.90 -15.74 -22.43
C GLU A 800 -46.54 -15.91 -21.72
N PRO A 801 -45.49 -16.37 -22.44
CA PRO A 801 -44.15 -16.51 -21.88
C PRO A 801 -43.52 -15.18 -21.46
N LYS A 802 -42.78 -15.17 -20.34
CA LYS A 802 -42.07 -13.98 -19.85
C LYS A 802 -40.56 -14.17 -19.95
N GLY A 803 -39.86 -13.20 -20.55
CA GLY A 803 -38.41 -13.23 -20.70
C GLY A 803 -37.69 -12.81 -19.42
N VAL A 804 -36.93 -13.72 -18.82
CA VAL A 804 -36.07 -13.45 -17.67
C VAL A 804 -34.66 -13.15 -18.16
N MET A 805 -34.21 -11.90 -17.98
CA MET A 805 -32.84 -11.49 -18.31
C MET A 805 -31.87 -11.95 -17.24
N LEU A 806 -30.89 -12.77 -17.62
CA LEU A 806 -29.85 -13.27 -16.73
C LEU A 806 -28.51 -12.61 -17.10
N SER A 807 -27.96 -11.85 -16.16
CA SER A 807 -26.68 -11.16 -16.33
C SER A 807 -25.49 -12.12 -16.29
N GLN A 808 -24.33 -11.64 -16.75
CA GLN A 808 -23.04 -12.32 -16.58
C GLN A 808 -22.82 -12.73 -15.11
N ASN A 809 -23.18 -11.86 -14.16
CA ASN A 809 -23.06 -12.14 -12.73
C ASN A 809 -24.07 -13.19 -12.25
N ASN A 810 -25.32 -13.16 -12.71
CA ASN A 810 -26.33 -14.16 -12.31
C ASN A 810 -25.87 -15.57 -12.65
N ILE A 811 -25.34 -15.77 -13.86
CA ILE A 811 -24.79 -17.07 -14.26
C ILE A 811 -23.51 -17.35 -13.47
N GLY A 812 -22.53 -16.43 -13.50
CA GLY A 812 -21.24 -16.62 -12.85
C GLY A 812 -21.31 -16.93 -11.35
N SER A 813 -22.19 -16.25 -10.59
CA SER A 813 -22.37 -16.50 -9.16
C SER A 813 -23.02 -17.85 -8.86
N ASN A 814 -23.95 -18.28 -9.71
CA ASN A 814 -24.54 -19.63 -9.60
C ASN A 814 -23.50 -20.71 -9.88
N LEU A 815 -22.62 -20.52 -10.87
CA LEU A 815 -21.51 -21.46 -11.12
C LEU A 815 -20.61 -21.60 -9.88
N ASP A 816 -20.27 -20.47 -9.24
CA ASP A 816 -19.44 -20.48 -8.03
C ASP A 816 -20.15 -21.19 -6.87
N ALA A 817 -21.44 -20.92 -6.65
CA ALA A 817 -22.23 -21.55 -5.60
C ALA A 817 -22.38 -23.06 -5.80
N VAL A 818 -22.73 -23.50 -7.01
CA VAL A 818 -22.88 -24.93 -7.33
C VAL A 818 -21.54 -25.65 -7.21
N ASN A 819 -20.45 -25.07 -7.72
CA ASN A 819 -19.13 -25.68 -7.61
C ASN A 819 -18.63 -25.74 -6.16
N GLN A 820 -18.98 -24.76 -5.32
CA GLN A 820 -18.65 -24.80 -3.89
C GLN A 820 -19.36 -25.95 -3.17
N LEU A 821 -20.62 -26.23 -3.54
CA LEU A 821 -21.43 -27.29 -2.95
C LEU A 821 -21.01 -28.68 -3.46
N LEU A 822 -20.98 -28.86 -4.78
CA LEU A 822 -20.71 -30.16 -5.43
C LEU A 822 -19.23 -30.52 -5.46
N ARG A 823 -18.33 -29.53 -5.45
CA ARG A 823 -16.87 -29.67 -5.58
C ARG A 823 -16.48 -30.54 -6.77
N LEU A 824 -16.82 -30.07 -7.96
CA LEU A 824 -16.49 -30.79 -9.18
C LEU A 824 -14.97 -30.82 -9.40
N HIS A 825 -14.45 -32.00 -9.73
CA HIS A 825 -13.05 -32.26 -10.04
C HIS A 825 -12.89 -32.58 -11.53
N SER A 826 -11.65 -32.56 -12.01
CA SER A 826 -11.36 -32.85 -13.43
C SER A 826 -11.63 -34.29 -13.86
N GLY A 827 -12.01 -35.17 -12.93
CA GLY A 827 -12.41 -36.56 -13.20
C GLY A 827 -13.93 -36.74 -13.28
N ASP A 828 -14.72 -35.73 -12.93
CA ASP A 828 -16.17 -35.83 -12.94
C ASP A 828 -16.71 -35.57 -14.35
N VAL A 829 -17.76 -36.32 -14.72
CA VAL A 829 -18.46 -36.17 -15.99
C VAL A 829 -19.92 -35.83 -15.70
N LEU A 830 -20.40 -34.71 -16.23
CA LEU A 830 -21.79 -34.29 -16.11
C LEU A 830 -22.59 -34.75 -17.33
N LEU A 831 -23.67 -35.50 -17.10
CA LEU A 831 -24.60 -35.89 -18.15
C LEU A 831 -25.60 -34.75 -18.41
N GLY A 832 -25.48 -34.08 -19.56
CA GLY A 832 -26.34 -32.97 -19.95
C GLY A 832 -27.65 -33.43 -20.60
N VAL A 833 -28.65 -33.80 -19.78
CA VAL A 833 -29.99 -34.22 -20.29
C VAL A 833 -30.96 -33.04 -20.42
N LEU A 834 -30.67 -31.91 -19.75
CA LEU A 834 -31.56 -30.76 -19.70
C LEU A 834 -31.37 -29.82 -20.91
N PRO A 835 -32.46 -29.26 -21.47
CA PRO A 835 -32.37 -28.28 -22.56
C PRO A 835 -31.70 -26.97 -22.15
N PHE A 836 -31.02 -26.31 -23.09
CA PHE A 836 -30.37 -25.01 -22.83
C PHE A 836 -31.34 -23.82 -22.74
N PHE A 837 -32.61 -24.00 -23.11
CA PHE A 837 -33.67 -23.01 -22.83
C PHE A 837 -34.20 -23.08 -21.39
N HIS A 838 -33.73 -24.03 -20.57
CA HIS A 838 -33.97 -24.03 -19.13
C HIS A 838 -32.72 -23.53 -18.38
N SER A 839 -32.94 -22.77 -17.30
CA SER A 839 -31.86 -22.17 -16.51
C SER A 839 -30.88 -23.21 -15.95
N PHE A 840 -31.36 -24.37 -15.51
CA PHE A 840 -30.52 -25.48 -15.06
C PHE A 840 -29.70 -26.09 -16.20
N GLY A 841 -30.29 -26.33 -17.37
CA GLY A 841 -29.56 -26.83 -18.52
C GLY A 841 -28.47 -25.84 -18.96
N TYR A 842 -28.84 -24.58 -19.13
CA TYR A 842 -27.92 -23.51 -19.50
C TYR A 842 -26.77 -23.32 -18.49
N THR A 843 -27.09 -23.29 -17.19
CA THR A 843 -26.09 -22.98 -16.16
C THR A 843 -25.27 -24.20 -15.77
N VAL A 844 -25.93 -25.30 -15.40
CA VAL A 844 -25.28 -26.48 -14.79
C VAL A 844 -24.76 -27.45 -15.83
N THR A 845 -25.46 -27.66 -16.94
CA THR A 845 -25.04 -28.66 -17.93
C THR A 845 -24.13 -28.09 -19.02
N MET A 846 -24.17 -26.77 -19.26
CA MET A 846 -23.35 -26.11 -20.28
C MET A 846 -22.20 -25.27 -19.69
N TRP A 847 -22.47 -24.34 -18.75
CA TRP A 847 -21.45 -23.40 -18.27
C TRP A 847 -20.58 -23.91 -17.11
N LEU A 848 -21.10 -24.81 -16.27
CA LEU A 848 -20.41 -25.34 -15.10
C LEU A 848 -19.26 -26.33 -15.43
N PRO A 849 -19.41 -27.29 -16.36
CA PRO A 849 -18.38 -28.30 -16.64
C PRO A 849 -17.07 -27.70 -17.16
#